data_AF-A0A1R4I9Y9-F1
#
_entry.id   AF-A0A1R4I9Y9-F1
#
_cell.length_a   1.000
_cell.length_b   1.000
_cell.length_c   1.000
_cell.angle_alpha   90.00
_cell.angle_beta   90.00
_cell.angle_gamma   90.00
#
_symmetry.space_group_name_H-M   'P 1'
#
loop_
_entity.id
_entity.type
_entity.pdbx_description
1 polymer ?
#
loop_
_entity_poly.entity_id
_entity_poly.type
_entity_poly.pdbx_seq_one_letter_code
_entity_poly.pdbx_strand_id
1 'polypeptide(L)'
;MNRAAQDLLHRLARLHGVQPTYVGQDGSDQTVADDVLVEVLSALGVDIPSDGVVALDAAVQAAEEIDWRRVVAPTVVAVSGSRRTVPLTVRPGAEVAATVVCEDGSHVLAGATDSLGERRSVDSIDRERRHLQLPESLPVGYHRLVVSVDGRTVAEAAVLCAPERLTTAEPFLARRGWGASAQLYSVTSSGSWGIGDMHDAATVAAAAAEHGADFLLLNPLHAIDPGHAPLDSPYSPVSRRFLNVQVVRVPEIPEFADLPEAEQQRWLSAGAALQAAVDAGGPIDRAAVAEVQWPALRAVHAVGRSAERQAAYERFCADQGRGLEDFASWCAVRTGTDTEDERDFHRWCQWVADTQIAAAQAAAVSSGMRLGLMLDLAVGADRHAADLALLGDQLVESMSVGAPPDMYNQLGQDWSQHPWHPKALAENGYAGLRQMLGTVMRHAGGVRIDHILGLFRLWWVPAGRGPREGAYVSYDHEAMLAVLTIEAQRAGVVVVGEDLGTFEPWVQQALADAGILGTTILWFENRDGVPTEPGTHRALAMAAVNTHDLPPTAGYLEGVHLDLRESLGLVDGDPADERAGHEHTVAGFLDAAAQLPSDPALGRPSDETEAKILALHRFAAGSPAALHAVALVDAVGERRIQNQPGTTQDQYRNWTVPLGGPDGAVVHADEIAASPRAGRLFDAVDRRLRQDVPVAVLVAFHTHPLDQPGQGDAGGLNTYVRHEAAALARTGMRPVVFTRGTGPDPVVSALPSAAPRVQAEEVTVVEVPAGPGGELSKEDLAAHADEFAGNALAWLDQEGLVADEQIAFVHGHYWLSAPAARRIAQAADAPWLHTMHTVAAMKMAADPAAAESDERRAAEREIAAGADLLVVNSPGEARTLMEVLDAPRRRIVVATPGVDTDVFTPAGHAWWPGGEAEDVDPFDPELRVLFAGRIQHHKGPQVLISALGELRRRGVLAPGTDRLRAHVNGAPSGADTPDLAALAEAEGVADLVTFSEPVPADQLAAQFRAADLVAMPSFSESYGLVALEAQACGTPVLAHRTGGLVHAVADGATGRLVRQNTPQAWADALERVLQDPASWRAMSGEAERRARSHTWDDYARRLRAAVAGL
;
A
#
# COMPACT_ATOMS: atom_id res chain seq x y z
N MET A 1 15.92 -33.03 -39.55
CA MET A 1 14.75 -33.30 -40.44
C MET A 1 15.00 -32.78 -41.85
N ASN A 2 14.14 -33.08 -42.84
CA ASN A 2 14.14 -32.31 -44.11
C ASN A 2 13.46 -30.95 -43.89
N ARG A 3 13.66 -29.98 -44.79
CA ARG A 3 13.15 -28.60 -44.62
C ARG A 3 11.64 -28.53 -44.40
N ALA A 4 10.85 -29.30 -45.15
CA ALA A 4 9.40 -29.30 -45.02
C ALA A 4 8.92 -29.80 -43.64
N ALA A 5 9.58 -30.82 -43.09
CA ALA A 5 9.29 -31.27 -41.74
C ALA A 5 9.74 -30.23 -40.70
N GLN A 6 10.87 -29.56 -40.90
CA GLN A 6 11.35 -28.50 -40.00
C GLN A 6 10.36 -27.31 -39.94
N ASP A 7 9.87 -26.86 -41.10
CA ASP A 7 8.88 -25.78 -41.17
C ASP A 7 7.59 -26.13 -40.42
N LEU A 8 7.15 -27.40 -40.50
CA LEU A 8 6.00 -27.90 -39.76
C LEU A 8 6.26 -27.98 -38.25
N LEU A 9 7.43 -28.46 -37.82
CA LEU A 9 7.81 -28.48 -36.40
C LEU A 9 7.86 -27.06 -35.82
N HIS A 10 8.44 -26.11 -36.55
CA HIS A 10 8.49 -24.71 -36.12
C HIS A 10 7.09 -24.07 -36.07
N ARG A 11 6.18 -24.46 -36.98
CA ARG A 11 4.77 -24.04 -36.92
C ARG A 11 4.06 -24.65 -35.71
N LEU A 12 4.28 -25.95 -35.45
CA LEU A 12 3.73 -26.63 -34.27
C LEU A 12 4.23 -25.98 -32.97
N ALA A 13 5.54 -25.70 -32.89
CA ALA A 13 6.15 -24.96 -31.78
C ALA A 13 5.42 -23.64 -31.49
N ARG A 14 5.24 -22.80 -32.52
CA ARG A 14 4.52 -21.52 -32.40
C ARG A 14 3.07 -21.68 -31.94
N LEU A 15 2.35 -22.70 -32.43
CA LEU A 15 0.96 -22.97 -32.02
C LEU A 15 0.85 -23.36 -30.54
N HIS A 16 1.92 -23.90 -29.95
CA HIS A 16 2.02 -24.24 -28.54
C HIS A 16 2.79 -23.19 -27.70
N GLY A 17 3.06 -22.01 -28.27
CA GLY A 17 3.74 -20.91 -27.56
C GLY A 17 5.26 -21.08 -27.40
N VAL A 18 5.88 -22.05 -28.07
CA VAL A 18 7.34 -22.27 -28.07
C VAL A 18 7.97 -21.49 -29.22
N GLN A 19 9.01 -20.70 -28.92
CA GLN A 19 9.70 -19.86 -29.90
C GLN A 19 10.84 -20.65 -30.58
N PRO A 20 10.74 -20.96 -31.89
CA PRO A 20 11.81 -21.68 -32.61
C PRO A 20 13.03 -20.80 -32.91
N THR A 21 12.90 -19.48 -32.77
CA THR A 21 13.96 -18.49 -32.97
C THR A 21 13.85 -17.41 -31.90
N TYR A 22 14.97 -16.82 -31.51
CA TYR A 22 15.04 -15.71 -30.56
C TYR A 22 16.19 -14.78 -30.92
N VAL A 23 16.21 -13.56 -30.37
CA VAL A 23 17.30 -12.61 -30.58
C VAL A 23 18.35 -12.83 -29.48
N GLY A 24 19.58 -13.12 -29.87
CA GLY A 24 20.71 -13.23 -28.96
C GLY A 24 21.17 -11.86 -28.45
N GLN A 25 22.00 -11.85 -27.41
CA GLN A 25 22.50 -10.63 -26.78
C GLN A 25 23.30 -9.72 -27.76
N ASP A 26 23.95 -10.30 -28.77
CA ASP A 26 24.65 -9.55 -29.82
C ASP A 26 23.70 -8.93 -30.87
N GLY A 27 22.38 -9.07 -30.68
CA GLY A 27 21.33 -8.62 -31.58
C GLY A 27 21.11 -9.54 -32.78
N SER A 28 21.76 -10.70 -32.86
CA SER A 28 21.60 -11.65 -33.96
C SER A 28 20.45 -12.63 -33.74
N ASP A 29 19.78 -13.04 -34.82
CA ASP A 29 18.75 -14.09 -34.75
C ASP A 29 19.39 -15.46 -34.52
N GLN A 30 18.98 -16.13 -33.45
CA GLN A 30 19.36 -17.48 -33.07
C GLN A 30 18.22 -18.46 -33.39
N THR A 31 18.57 -19.67 -33.82
CA THR A 31 17.60 -20.76 -34.08
C THR A 31 17.79 -21.86 -33.05
N VAL A 32 16.69 -22.25 -32.39
CA VAL A 32 16.68 -23.35 -31.43
C VAL A 32 16.88 -24.68 -32.16
N ALA A 33 17.66 -25.58 -31.59
CA ALA A 33 17.88 -26.91 -32.17
C ALA A 33 16.57 -27.72 -32.24
N ASP A 34 16.35 -28.42 -33.35
CA ASP A 34 15.10 -29.16 -33.58
C ASP A 34 14.83 -30.23 -32.49
N ASP A 35 15.86 -30.88 -31.96
CA ASP A 35 15.73 -31.88 -30.88
C ASP A 35 15.30 -31.25 -29.55
N VAL A 36 15.82 -30.06 -29.22
CA VAL A 36 15.37 -29.27 -28.06
C VAL A 36 13.89 -28.89 -28.20
N LEU A 37 13.47 -28.44 -29.38
CA LEU A 37 12.05 -28.13 -29.62
C LEU A 37 11.14 -29.35 -29.43
N VAL A 38 11.60 -30.53 -29.82
CA VAL A 38 10.86 -31.79 -29.62
C VAL A 38 10.74 -32.11 -28.13
N GLU A 39 11.82 -31.97 -27.36
CA GLU A 39 11.80 -32.21 -25.91
C GLU A 39 10.85 -31.23 -25.19
N VAL A 40 10.91 -29.93 -25.51
CA VAL A 40 10.03 -28.89 -24.93
C VAL A 40 8.56 -29.14 -25.26
N LEU A 41 8.24 -29.44 -26.53
CA LEU A 41 6.88 -29.77 -26.94
C LEU A 41 6.35 -31.05 -26.27
N SER A 42 7.19 -32.08 -26.14
CA SER A 42 6.83 -33.31 -25.44
C SER A 42 6.50 -33.03 -23.97
N ALA A 43 7.26 -32.14 -23.32
CA ALA A 43 7.00 -31.72 -21.95
C ALA A 43 5.70 -30.90 -21.78
N LEU A 44 5.22 -30.24 -22.84
CA LEU A 44 3.90 -29.62 -22.92
C LEU A 44 2.76 -30.62 -23.24
N GLY A 45 3.08 -31.92 -23.27
CA GLY A 45 2.12 -32.99 -23.55
C GLY A 45 1.76 -33.13 -25.03
N VAL A 46 2.59 -32.60 -25.94
CA VAL A 46 2.40 -32.77 -27.39
C VAL A 46 3.05 -34.09 -27.82
N ASP A 47 2.23 -35.02 -28.32
CA ASP A 47 2.74 -36.25 -28.91
C ASP A 47 3.41 -35.90 -30.25
N ILE A 48 4.74 -36.04 -30.31
CA ILE A 48 5.51 -35.81 -31.53
C ILE A 48 5.77 -37.17 -32.18
N PRO A 49 5.01 -37.54 -33.22
CA PRO A 49 5.21 -38.80 -33.90
C PRO A 49 6.60 -38.85 -34.54
N SER A 50 7.28 -39.99 -34.39
CA SER A 50 8.67 -40.22 -34.83
C SER A 50 8.88 -40.25 -36.37
N ASP A 51 7.84 -39.99 -37.17
CA ASP A 51 7.76 -40.46 -38.56
C ASP A 51 7.18 -39.41 -39.55
N GLY A 52 7.98 -38.39 -39.90
CA GLY A 52 7.84 -37.66 -41.16
C GLY A 52 6.73 -36.59 -41.28
N VAL A 53 6.74 -35.89 -42.43
CA VAL A 53 5.92 -34.69 -42.73
C VAL A 53 4.42 -34.88 -42.47
N VAL A 54 3.87 -36.07 -42.76
CA VAL A 54 2.42 -36.34 -42.63
C VAL A 54 1.98 -36.32 -41.17
N ALA A 55 2.78 -36.88 -40.27
CA ALA A 55 2.43 -36.99 -38.87
C ALA A 55 2.54 -35.63 -38.15
N LEU A 56 3.55 -34.82 -38.53
CA LEU A 56 3.66 -33.43 -38.09
C LEU A 56 2.53 -32.54 -38.62
N ASP A 57 2.12 -32.71 -39.89
CA ASP A 57 0.99 -31.96 -40.45
C ASP A 57 -0.32 -32.28 -39.71
N ALA A 58 -0.55 -33.54 -39.35
CA ALA A 58 -1.68 -33.94 -38.53
C ALA A 58 -1.64 -33.33 -37.12
N ALA A 59 -0.47 -33.24 -36.49
CA ALA A 59 -0.31 -32.58 -35.19
C ALA A 59 -0.58 -31.07 -35.28
N VAL A 60 -0.10 -30.41 -36.34
CA VAL A 60 -0.41 -28.99 -36.63
C VAL A 60 -1.91 -28.79 -36.81
N GLN A 61 -2.58 -29.63 -37.62
CA GLN A 61 -4.03 -29.56 -37.81
C GLN A 61 -4.78 -29.76 -36.49
N ALA A 62 -4.36 -30.73 -35.68
CA ALA A 62 -4.96 -30.96 -34.38
C ALA A 62 -4.84 -29.75 -33.45
N ALA A 63 -3.67 -29.09 -33.42
CA ALA A 63 -3.43 -27.87 -32.64
C ALA A 63 -4.30 -26.69 -33.11
N GLU A 64 -4.46 -26.49 -34.42
CA GLU A 64 -5.32 -25.43 -34.99
C GLU A 64 -6.82 -25.63 -34.72
N GLU A 65 -7.22 -26.87 -34.42
CA GLU A 65 -8.60 -27.24 -34.14
C GLU A 65 -8.95 -27.28 -32.65
N ILE A 66 -7.98 -27.13 -31.73
CA ILE A 66 -8.21 -27.19 -30.27
C ILE A 66 -9.30 -26.21 -29.82
N ASP A 67 -9.21 -24.95 -30.25
CA ASP A 67 -10.17 -23.89 -29.88
C ASP A 67 -11.57 -24.13 -30.45
N TRP A 68 -11.67 -24.87 -31.56
CA TRP A 68 -12.95 -25.26 -32.14
C TRP A 68 -13.60 -26.42 -31.39
N ARG A 69 -12.81 -27.28 -30.72
CA ARG A 69 -13.36 -28.38 -29.92
C ARG A 69 -14.01 -27.90 -28.62
N ARG A 70 -13.53 -26.77 -28.06
CA ARG A 70 -13.99 -26.19 -26.79
C ARG A 70 -15.14 -25.19 -27.00
N VAL A 71 -16.10 -25.18 -26.08
CA VAL A 71 -17.20 -24.20 -26.11
C VAL A 71 -16.71 -22.81 -25.74
N VAL A 72 -15.84 -22.71 -24.74
CA VAL A 72 -15.22 -21.46 -24.27
C VAL A 72 -13.81 -21.81 -23.76
N ALA A 73 -12.92 -20.82 -23.74
CA ALA A 73 -11.61 -20.97 -23.10
C ALA A 73 -11.78 -21.26 -21.59
N PRO A 74 -10.92 -22.08 -20.96
CA PRO A 74 -11.05 -22.41 -19.53
C PRO A 74 -10.95 -21.20 -18.60
N THR A 75 -10.19 -20.19 -19.02
CA THR A 75 -10.06 -18.90 -18.34
C THR A 75 -10.30 -17.77 -19.34
N VAL A 76 -10.96 -16.72 -18.87
CA VAL A 76 -11.24 -15.49 -19.61
C VAL A 76 -10.76 -14.31 -18.78
N VAL A 77 -9.97 -13.43 -19.39
CA VAL A 77 -9.55 -12.17 -18.75
C VAL A 77 -10.46 -11.03 -19.18
N ALA A 78 -10.87 -10.22 -18.21
CA ALA A 78 -11.60 -8.98 -18.36
C ALA A 78 -10.90 -7.86 -17.58
N VAL A 79 -11.19 -6.61 -17.93
CA VAL A 79 -10.73 -5.42 -17.21
C VAL A 79 -11.96 -4.69 -16.72
N SER A 80 -12.00 -4.33 -15.44
CA SER A 80 -13.13 -3.63 -14.85
C SER A 80 -13.38 -2.30 -15.55
N GLY A 81 -14.65 -1.94 -15.79
CA GLY A 81 -15.03 -0.75 -16.55
C GLY A 81 -14.91 -0.90 -18.08
N SER A 82 -14.42 -2.03 -18.59
CA SER A 82 -14.24 -2.27 -20.03
C SER A 82 -15.16 -3.36 -20.59
N ARG A 83 -15.56 -3.21 -21.86
CA ARG A 83 -16.26 -4.27 -22.61
C ARG A 83 -15.28 -5.33 -23.08
N ARG A 84 -15.48 -6.59 -22.66
CA ARG A 84 -14.75 -7.74 -23.21
C ARG A 84 -15.66 -8.65 -24.03
N THR A 85 -15.24 -8.96 -25.25
CA THR A 85 -15.91 -9.93 -26.11
C THR A 85 -15.23 -11.29 -25.97
N VAL A 86 -16.01 -12.35 -25.72
CA VAL A 86 -15.53 -13.72 -25.49
C VAL A 86 -16.03 -14.61 -26.62
N PRO A 87 -15.14 -15.28 -27.37
CA PRO A 87 -15.54 -16.22 -28.40
C PRO A 87 -16.12 -17.50 -27.77
N LEU A 88 -17.18 -18.02 -28.38
CA LEU A 88 -17.80 -19.30 -28.08
C LEU A 88 -17.84 -20.18 -29.32
N THR A 89 -17.64 -21.48 -29.17
CA THR A 89 -17.87 -22.44 -30.25
C THR A 89 -19.07 -23.33 -29.93
N VAL A 90 -20.13 -23.24 -30.73
CA VAL A 90 -21.39 -23.98 -30.53
C VAL A 90 -21.86 -24.63 -31.83
N ARG A 91 -22.90 -25.47 -31.76
CA ARG A 91 -23.56 -25.98 -32.98
C ARG A 91 -24.27 -24.82 -33.71
N PRO A 92 -24.27 -24.79 -35.05
CA PRO A 92 -25.02 -23.80 -35.81
C PRO A 92 -26.49 -23.74 -35.39
N GLY A 93 -26.99 -22.52 -35.15
CA GLY A 93 -28.39 -22.29 -34.78
C GLY A 93 -28.79 -22.60 -33.33
N ALA A 94 -27.85 -23.02 -32.47
CA ALA A 94 -28.15 -23.31 -31.08
C ALA A 94 -28.55 -22.05 -30.27
N GLU A 95 -29.40 -22.21 -29.25
CA GLU A 95 -29.77 -21.14 -28.32
C GLU A 95 -28.70 -21.04 -27.22
N VAL A 96 -28.14 -19.86 -27.00
CA VAL A 96 -27.04 -19.65 -26.04
C VAL A 96 -27.46 -18.65 -24.97
N ALA A 97 -27.28 -19.03 -23.71
CA ALA A 97 -27.40 -18.15 -22.55
C ALA A 97 -26.13 -18.22 -21.72
N ALA A 98 -25.68 -17.09 -21.18
CA ALA A 98 -24.48 -17.04 -20.37
C ALA A 98 -24.67 -16.12 -19.16
N THR A 99 -24.19 -16.58 -18.00
CA THR A 99 -24.26 -15.83 -16.74
C THR A 99 -22.89 -15.84 -16.10
N VAL A 100 -22.44 -14.68 -15.64
CA VAL A 100 -21.28 -14.56 -14.75
C VAL A 100 -21.79 -14.63 -13.31
N VAL A 101 -21.26 -15.60 -12.56
CA VAL A 101 -21.40 -15.69 -11.11
C VAL A 101 -20.20 -14.97 -10.50
N CYS A 102 -20.45 -13.82 -9.90
CA CYS A 102 -19.43 -12.99 -9.26
C CYS A 102 -18.90 -13.65 -7.97
N GLU A 103 -17.76 -13.16 -7.48
CA GLU A 103 -17.07 -13.73 -6.31
C GLU A 103 -17.90 -13.63 -5.03
N ASP A 104 -18.71 -12.58 -4.92
CA ASP A 104 -19.66 -12.32 -3.83
C ASP A 104 -20.95 -13.16 -3.93
N GLY A 105 -21.08 -13.99 -4.97
CA GLY A 105 -22.26 -14.80 -5.25
C GLY A 105 -23.36 -14.08 -6.03
N SER A 106 -23.17 -12.82 -6.42
CA SER A 106 -24.12 -12.12 -7.31
C SER A 106 -24.06 -12.65 -8.74
N HIS A 107 -25.11 -12.40 -9.52
CA HIS A 107 -25.26 -12.94 -10.88
C HIS A 107 -25.45 -11.80 -11.89
N VAL A 108 -24.66 -11.80 -12.96
CA VAL A 108 -24.77 -10.82 -14.04
C VAL A 108 -24.92 -11.54 -15.38
N LEU A 109 -25.90 -11.12 -16.19
CA LEU A 109 -26.13 -11.71 -17.50
C LEU A 109 -25.06 -11.24 -18.50
N ALA A 110 -24.49 -12.19 -19.26
CA ALA A 110 -23.64 -11.89 -20.40
C ALA A 110 -24.47 -11.97 -21.70
N GLY A 111 -24.47 -10.89 -22.48
CA GLY A 111 -25.28 -10.79 -23.69
C GLY A 111 -24.63 -11.49 -24.86
N ALA A 112 -25.36 -12.35 -25.58
CA ALA A 112 -24.92 -12.83 -26.89
C ALA A 112 -25.00 -11.68 -27.91
N THR A 113 -23.98 -11.53 -28.75
CA THR A 113 -23.99 -10.54 -29.84
C THR A 113 -24.54 -11.17 -31.13
N ASP A 114 -25.22 -10.36 -31.97
CA ASP A 114 -25.85 -10.80 -33.22
C ASP A 114 -24.85 -11.06 -34.38
N SER A 115 -23.54 -11.15 -34.10
CA SER A 115 -22.54 -11.35 -35.16
C SER A 115 -22.61 -12.78 -35.73
N LEU A 116 -22.80 -12.91 -37.04
CA LEU A 116 -22.65 -14.19 -37.74
C LEU A 116 -21.20 -14.67 -37.64
N GLY A 117 -21.03 -15.81 -36.98
CA GLY A 117 -19.75 -16.45 -36.74
C GLY A 117 -19.08 -17.11 -37.93
N GLU A 118 -17.77 -17.32 -37.84
CA GLU A 118 -17.06 -18.27 -38.69
C GLU A 118 -17.62 -19.68 -38.45
N ARG A 119 -17.76 -20.47 -39.52
CA ARG A 119 -18.20 -21.87 -39.45
C ARG A 119 -17.10 -22.80 -39.90
N ARG A 120 -16.94 -23.92 -39.19
CA ARG A 120 -15.96 -24.95 -39.51
C ARG A 120 -16.52 -26.33 -39.16
N SER A 121 -16.23 -27.32 -39.98
CA SER A 121 -16.47 -28.73 -39.65
C SER A 121 -15.21 -29.29 -38.99
N VAL A 122 -15.29 -29.67 -37.72
CA VAL A 122 -14.20 -30.30 -36.95
C VAL A 122 -14.71 -31.64 -36.44
N ASP A 123 -13.94 -32.71 -36.65
CA ASP A 123 -14.33 -34.09 -36.33
C ASP A 123 -15.68 -34.50 -36.97
N SER A 124 -15.96 -34.02 -38.19
CA SER A 124 -17.24 -34.18 -38.91
C SER A 124 -18.47 -33.55 -38.21
N ILE A 125 -18.25 -32.64 -37.27
CA ILE A 125 -19.29 -31.87 -36.59
C ILE A 125 -19.20 -30.42 -37.04
N ASP A 126 -20.29 -29.90 -37.60
CA ASP A 126 -20.40 -28.47 -37.93
C ASP A 126 -20.46 -27.63 -36.65
N ARG A 127 -19.60 -26.61 -36.59
CA ARG A 127 -19.47 -25.67 -35.47
C ARG A 127 -19.52 -24.23 -35.98
N GLU A 128 -20.05 -23.34 -35.15
CA GLU A 128 -20.19 -21.91 -35.41
C GLU A 128 -19.60 -21.11 -34.24
N ARG A 129 -18.82 -20.07 -34.56
CA ARG A 129 -18.15 -19.21 -33.59
C ARG A 129 -19.00 -18.00 -33.22
N ARG A 130 -19.62 -17.98 -32.04
CA ARG A 130 -20.39 -16.82 -31.55
C ARG A 130 -19.57 -15.97 -30.60
N HIS A 131 -20.07 -14.78 -30.27
CA HIS A 131 -19.40 -13.89 -29.34
C HIS A 131 -20.35 -13.49 -28.21
N LEU A 132 -19.90 -13.68 -26.97
CA LEU A 132 -20.52 -13.13 -25.77
C LEU A 132 -19.90 -11.78 -25.44
N GLN A 133 -20.72 -10.85 -24.98
CA GLN A 133 -20.28 -9.60 -24.40
C GLN A 133 -20.34 -9.70 -22.87
N LEU A 134 -19.18 -9.64 -22.22
CA LEU A 134 -19.14 -9.47 -20.77
C LEU A 134 -19.56 -8.03 -20.39
N PRO A 135 -20.26 -7.87 -19.25
CA PRO A 135 -20.72 -6.56 -18.79
C PRO A 135 -19.55 -5.69 -18.30
N GLU A 136 -19.61 -4.38 -18.57
CA GLU A 136 -18.61 -3.40 -18.08
C GLU A 136 -18.61 -3.28 -16.56
N SER A 137 -19.73 -3.61 -15.91
CA SER A 137 -19.94 -3.49 -14.46
C SER A 137 -19.37 -4.64 -13.65
N LEU A 138 -18.51 -5.50 -14.23
CA LEU A 138 -17.88 -6.57 -13.48
C LEU A 138 -16.90 -5.98 -12.45
N PRO A 139 -17.06 -6.31 -11.15
CA PRO A 139 -16.12 -5.85 -10.12
C PRO A 139 -14.75 -6.51 -10.32
N VAL A 140 -13.70 -5.92 -9.73
CA VAL A 140 -12.36 -6.53 -9.73
C VAL A 140 -12.37 -7.83 -8.89
N GLY A 141 -11.92 -8.95 -9.47
CA GLY A 141 -11.90 -10.22 -8.75
C GLY A 141 -11.98 -11.47 -9.62
N TYR A 142 -12.30 -12.58 -8.96
CA TYR A 142 -12.38 -13.91 -9.57
C TYR A 142 -13.84 -14.35 -9.67
N HIS A 143 -14.31 -14.56 -10.89
CA HIS A 143 -15.70 -14.91 -11.17
C HIS A 143 -15.77 -16.20 -11.98
N ARG A 144 -16.99 -16.67 -12.22
CA ARG A 144 -17.23 -17.87 -13.02
C ARG A 144 -18.26 -17.60 -14.10
N LEU A 145 -17.87 -17.81 -15.35
CA LEU A 145 -18.77 -17.79 -16.50
C LEU A 145 -19.43 -19.16 -16.64
N VAL A 146 -20.76 -19.19 -16.65
CA VAL A 146 -21.58 -20.39 -16.88
C VAL A 146 -22.26 -20.25 -18.23
N VAL A 147 -21.95 -21.14 -19.17
CA VAL A 147 -22.51 -21.12 -20.53
C VAL A 147 -23.51 -22.26 -20.68
N SER A 148 -24.75 -21.90 -20.99
CA SER A 148 -25.83 -22.81 -21.31
C SER A 148 -26.16 -22.80 -22.80
N VAL A 149 -26.30 -23.99 -23.38
CA VAL A 149 -26.71 -24.19 -24.77
C VAL A 149 -27.96 -25.07 -24.82
N ASP A 150 -28.99 -24.62 -25.53
CA ASP A 150 -30.30 -25.28 -25.63
C ASP A 150 -30.89 -25.62 -24.22
N GLY A 151 -30.73 -24.69 -23.26
CA GLY A 151 -31.24 -24.81 -21.90
C GLY A 151 -30.45 -25.70 -20.94
N ARG A 152 -29.25 -26.16 -21.32
CA ARG A 152 -28.36 -26.97 -20.46
C ARG A 152 -27.01 -26.32 -20.30
N THR A 153 -26.46 -26.30 -19.09
CA THR A 153 -25.05 -25.91 -18.88
C THR A 153 -24.15 -26.89 -19.62
N VAL A 154 -23.32 -26.37 -20.53
CA VAL A 154 -22.40 -27.17 -21.35
C VAL A 154 -20.94 -26.81 -21.11
N ALA A 155 -20.66 -25.64 -20.51
CA ALA A 155 -19.31 -25.23 -20.18
C ALA A 155 -19.28 -24.21 -19.02
N GLU A 156 -18.18 -24.22 -18.30
CA GLU A 156 -17.82 -23.21 -17.30
C GLU A 156 -16.41 -22.69 -17.59
N ALA A 157 -16.14 -21.43 -17.24
CA ALA A 157 -14.82 -20.82 -17.32
C ALA A 157 -14.56 -19.92 -16.12
N ALA A 158 -13.31 -19.84 -15.66
CA ALA A 158 -12.88 -18.80 -14.76
C ALA A 158 -12.90 -17.45 -15.48
N VAL A 159 -13.32 -16.39 -14.79
CA VAL A 159 -13.25 -15.01 -15.29
C VAL A 159 -12.39 -14.21 -14.33
N LEU A 160 -11.25 -13.74 -14.81
CA LEU A 160 -10.32 -12.89 -14.06
C LEU A 160 -10.62 -11.44 -14.45
N CYS A 161 -11.25 -10.67 -13.56
CA CYS A 161 -11.54 -9.26 -13.80
C CYS A 161 -10.48 -8.40 -13.13
N ALA A 162 -9.50 -7.94 -13.90
CA ALA A 162 -8.39 -7.10 -13.44
C ALA A 162 -8.83 -5.65 -13.21
N PRO A 163 -8.17 -4.89 -12.31
CA PRO A 163 -8.25 -3.43 -12.35
C PRO A 163 -7.70 -2.89 -13.67
N GLU A 164 -8.12 -1.69 -14.08
CA GLU A 164 -7.56 -1.02 -15.27
C GLU A 164 -6.06 -0.74 -15.11
N ARG A 165 -5.67 -0.36 -13.89
CA ARG A 165 -4.29 -0.04 -13.50
C ARG A 165 -4.18 -0.15 -11.97
N LEU A 166 -3.02 -0.57 -11.47
CA LEU A 166 -2.69 -0.46 -10.04
C LEU A 166 -2.55 1.00 -9.63
N THR A 167 -3.30 1.39 -8.60
CA THR A 167 -3.21 2.73 -7.99
C THR A 167 -2.25 2.76 -6.80
N THR A 168 -1.70 1.62 -6.39
CA THR A 168 -0.89 1.47 -5.16
C THR A 168 0.40 2.27 -5.18
N ALA A 169 0.95 2.56 -6.36
CA ALA A 169 2.15 3.36 -6.55
C ALA A 169 1.91 4.87 -6.66
N GLU A 170 0.66 5.32 -6.82
CA GLU A 170 0.34 6.74 -7.02
C GLU A 170 0.88 7.67 -5.92
N PRO A 171 0.84 7.30 -4.62
CA PRO A 171 1.44 8.12 -3.57
C PRO A 171 2.95 8.35 -3.76
N PHE A 172 3.66 7.38 -4.34
CA PHE A 172 5.11 7.46 -4.58
C PHE A 172 5.46 8.18 -5.88
N LEU A 173 4.54 8.21 -6.85
CA LEU A 173 4.65 9.09 -8.02
C LEU A 173 4.37 10.56 -7.65
N ALA A 174 3.47 10.80 -6.69
CA ALA A 174 3.22 12.14 -6.16
C ALA A 174 4.35 12.63 -5.26
N ARG A 175 4.89 11.76 -4.40
CA ARG A 175 6.05 12.02 -3.55
C ARG A 175 6.97 10.80 -3.51
N ARG A 176 8.09 10.91 -4.23
CA ARG A 176 9.13 9.87 -4.30
C ARG A 176 9.48 9.35 -2.90
N GLY A 177 9.55 8.03 -2.77
CA GLY A 177 9.98 7.36 -1.56
C GLY A 177 11.36 6.74 -1.70
N TRP A 178 11.98 6.42 -0.57
CA TRP A 178 13.19 5.62 -0.54
C TRP A 178 13.13 4.60 0.58
N GLY A 179 13.95 3.57 0.51
CA GLY A 179 14.02 2.55 1.54
C GLY A 179 15.37 1.86 1.55
N ALA A 180 15.68 1.20 2.66
CA ALA A 180 16.87 0.35 2.73
C ALA A 180 16.59 -0.99 2.02
N SER A 181 17.61 -1.61 1.44
CA SER A 181 17.53 -3.01 0.98
C SER A 181 18.58 -3.86 1.68
N ALA A 182 18.13 -4.97 2.26
CA ALA A 182 18.95 -5.87 3.07
C ALA A 182 18.74 -7.33 2.68
N GLN A 183 19.81 -8.10 2.76
CA GLN A 183 19.75 -9.56 2.73
C GLN A 183 19.59 -10.02 4.17
N LEU A 184 18.34 -10.23 4.61
CA LEU A 184 17.97 -10.40 6.02
C LEU A 184 18.84 -11.42 6.73
N TYR A 185 19.06 -12.59 6.11
CA TYR A 185 19.85 -13.66 6.71
C TYR A 185 21.27 -13.22 7.10
N SER A 186 21.83 -12.18 6.47
CA SER A 186 23.15 -11.63 6.75
C SER A 186 23.20 -10.55 7.84
N VAL A 187 22.05 -10.03 8.26
CA VAL A 187 21.97 -8.91 9.20
C VAL A 187 21.56 -9.44 10.57
N THR A 188 22.53 -9.64 11.46
CA THR A 188 22.32 -10.21 12.79
C THR A 188 22.41 -9.14 13.88
N SER A 189 21.71 -9.30 14.99
CA SER A 189 21.96 -8.59 16.26
C SER A 189 22.63 -9.53 17.28
N SER A 190 22.97 -8.97 18.44
CA SER A 190 23.47 -9.77 19.58
C SER A 190 22.48 -10.83 20.08
N GLY A 191 21.19 -10.69 19.78
CA GLY A 191 20.14 -11.68 20.12
C GLY A 191 19.86 -12.72 19.03
N SER A 192 20.43 -12.56 17.83
CA SER A 192 20.24 -13.51 16.73
C SER A 192 20.94 -14.84 17.01
N TRP A 193 20.51 -15.89 16.33
CA TRP A 193 21.11 -17.23 16.45
C TRP A 193 21.99 -17.54 15.24
N GLY A 194 22.93 -16.65 14.89
CA GLY A 194 23.86 -16.82 13.78
C GLY A 194 23.27 -16.56 12.37
N ILE A 195 22.00 -16.15 12.31
CA ILE A 195 21.29 -15.73 11.09
C ILE A 195 20.31 -14.62 11.46
N GLY A 196 20.11 -13.66 10.56
CA GLY A 196 19.15 -12.57 10.80
C GLY A 196 17.70 -13.05 10.76
N ASP A 197 16.86 -12.46 11.62
CA ASP A 197 15.46 -12.83 11.84
C ASP A 197 14.52 -11.60 11.79
N MET A 198 13.21 -11.80 11.95
CA MET A 198 12.24 -10.71 11.80
C MET A 198 12.37 -9.60 12.85
N HIS A 199 12.99 -9.85 14.01
CA HIS A 199 13.33 -8.79 14.96
C HIS A 199 14.44 -7.89 14.40
N ASP A 200 15.44 -8.50 13.77
CA ASP A 200 16.53 -7.76 13.12
C ASP A 200 15.99 -6.91 11.96
N ALA A 201 15.06 -7.46 11.17
CA ALA A 201 14.35 -6.71 10.13
C ALA A 201 13.62 -5.48 10.69
N ALA A 202 12.88 -5.64 11.79
CA ALA A 202 12.18 -4.54 12.45
C ALA A 202 13.15 -3.48 13.00
N THR A 203 14.29 -3.92 13.54
CA THR A 203 15.34 -3.03 14.06
C THR A 203 15.96 -2.17 12.96
N VAL A 204 16.32 -2.78 11.82
CA VAL A 204 16.85 -2.05 10.66
C VAL A 204 15.80 -1.12 10.06
N ALA A 205 14.54 -1.58 9.97
CA ALA A 205 13.45 -0.74 9.48
C ALA A 205 13.26 0.51 10.36
N ALA A 206 13.23 0.34 11.69
CA ALA A 206 13.15 1.47 12.62
C ALA A 206 14.34 2.43 12.46
N ALA A 207 15.56 1.90 12.39
CA ALA A 207 16.78 2.71 12.22
C ALA A 207 16.76 3.53 10.91
N ALA A 208 16.31 2.94 9.79
CA ALA A 208 16.20 3.67 8.53
C ALA A 208 15.03 4.67 8.55
N ALA A 209 13.92 4.34 9.22
CA ALA A 209 12.74 5.20 9.32
C ALA A 209 13.02 6.50 10.09
N GLU A 210 13.95 6.49 11.06
CA GLU A 210 14.43 7.71 11.75
C GLU A 210 14.99 8.77 10.77
N HIS A 211 15.41 8.34 9.58
CA HIS A 211 15.92 9.20 8.50
C HIS A 211 14.92 9.40 7.34
N GLY A 212 13.65 9.02 7.53
CA GLY A 212 12.58 9.22 6.54
C GLY A 212 12.46 8.11 5.49
N ALA A 213 13.02 6.92 5.74
CA ALA A 213 12.80 5.76 4.89
C ALA A 213 11.32 5.34 4.89
N ASP A 214 10.81 4.98 3.73
CA ASP A 214 9.44 4.53 3.49
C ASP A 214 9.32 3.00 3.44
N PHE A 215 10.43 2.27 3.28
CA PHE A 215 10.43 0.81 3.23
C PHE A 215 11.75 0.14 3.60
N LEU A 216 11.67 -1.17 3.88
CA LEU A 216 12.78 -2.11 3.93
C LEU A 216 12.54 -3.25 2.94
N LEU A 217 13.34 -3.32 1.87
CA LEU A 217 13.34 -4.42 0.91
C LEU A 217 14.19 -5.59 1.44
N LEU A 218 13.59 -6.77 1.50
CA LEU A 218 14.23 -8.00 1.97
C LEU A 218 14.40 -9.00 0.81
N ASN A 219 15.36 -9.92 0.98
CA ASN A 219 15.46 -11.10 0.11
C ASN A 219 14.20 -11.98 0.21
N PRO A 220 14.03 -12.95 -0.70
CA PRO A 220 12.90 -13.87 -0.62
C PRO A 220 12.86 -14.65 0.70
N LEU A 221 11.68 -14.70 1.35
CA LEU A 221 11.46 -15.36 2.65
C LEU A 221 10.75 -16.71 2.50
N HIS A 222 10.94 -17.36 1.36
CA HIS A 222 10.28 -18.60 0.97
C HIS A 222 10.77 -19.81 1.75
N ALA A 223 9.90 -20.81 1.94
CA ALA A 223 10.21 -22.01 2.69
C ALA A 223 11.44 -22.73 2.12
N ILE A 224 12.29 -23.19 3.04
CA ILE A 224 13.47 -24.02 2.76
C ILE A 224 13.21 -25.47 3.18
N ASP A 225 14.10 -26.39 2.78
CA ASP A 225 13.97 -27.82 3.14
C ASP A 225 13.99 -27.98 4.69
N PRO A 226 12.96 -28.58 5.31
CA PRO A 226 12.89 -28.79 6.76
C PRO A 226 13.83 -29.90 7.27
N GLY A 227 14.57 -30.57 6.38
CA GLY A 227 15.60 -31.56 6.72
C GLY A 227 16.91 -30.97 7.27
N HIS A 228 17.99 -31.75 7.20
CA HIS A 228 19.28 -31.45 7.85
C HIS A 228 20.26 -30.62 7.00
N ALA A 229 19.88 -30.16 5.80
CA ALA A 229 20.78 -29.40 4.90
C ALA A 229 19.99 -28.53 3.91
N PRO A 230 19.42 -27.40 4.34
CA PRO A 230 18.77 -26.47 3.42
C PRO A 230 19.79 -25.86 2.44
N LEU A 231 19.34 -25.56 1.22
CA LEU A 231 20.12 -24.77 0.27
C LEU A 231 20.25 -23.33 0.78
N ASP A 232 21.40 -22.71 0.53
CA ASP A 232 21.67 -21.34 0.98
C ASP A 232 20.95 -20.26 0.15
N SER A 233 20.63 -20.57 -1.11
CA SER A 233 20.00 -19.61 -2.03
C SER A 233 18.54 -19.35 -1.68
N PRO A 234 18.14 -18.10 -1.39
CA PRO A 234 16.72 -17.76 -1.21
C PRO A 234 15.92 -17.84 -2.53
N TYR A 235 16.59 -17.94 -3.68
CA TYR A 235 16.00 -18.12 -5.01
C TYR A 235 15.84 -19.59 -5.42
N SER A 236 16.20 -20.53 -4.54
CA SER A 236 15.98 -21.97 -4.72
C SER A 236 15.13 -22.55 -3.58
N PRO A 237 13.94 -22.00 -3.28
CA PRO A 237 13.12 -22.48 -2.17
C PRO A 237 12.44 -23.82 -2.49
N VAL A 238 11.93 -24.49 -1.47
CA VAL A 238 11.06 -25.67 -1.65
C VAL A 238 9.61 -25.30 -1.87
N SER A 239 9.19 -24.10 -1.48
CA SER A 239 7.88 -23.54 -1.84
C SER A 239 7.92 -22.03 -1.85
N ARG A 240 7.32 -21.42 -2.88
CA ARG A 240 7.14 -19.96 -2.94
C ARG A 240 5.88 -19.46 -2.23
N ARG A 241 5.01 -20.37 -1.80
CA ARG A 241 3.80 -20.03 -1.04
C ARG A 241 4.08 -19.98 0.45
N PHE A 242 4.92 -20.87 0.97
CA PHE A 242 5.17 -21.01 2.42
C PHE A 242 6.45 -20.29 2.84
N LEU A 243 6.60 -20.08 4.14
CA LEU A 243 7.61 -19.19 4.73
C LEU A 243 8.83 -19.95 5.24
N ASN A 244 10.00 -19.32 5.16
CA ASN A 244 11.23 -19.77 5.80
C ASN A 244 11.11 -19.66 7.32
N VAL A 245 11.23 -20.79 8.04
CA VAL A 245 11.15 -20.78 9.51
C VAL A 245 12.44 -20.27 10.15
N GLN A 246 13.57 -20.19 9.42
CA GLN A 246 14.82 -19.68 9.97
C GLN A 246 14.77 -18.19 10.35
N VAL A 247 13.81 -17.43 9.83
CA VAL A 247 13.62 -16.01 10.19
C VAL A 247 12.86 -15.81 11.50
N VAL A 248 12.53 -16.90 12.22
CA VAL A 248 11.84 -16.84 13.51
C VAL A 248 12.83 -16.67 14.66
N ARG A 249 12.64 -15.62 15.45
CA ARG A 249 13.29 -15.44 16.75
C ARG A 249 12.58 -16.30 17.80
N VAL A 250 13.12 -17.49 18.06
CA VAL A 250 12.51 -18.49 18.97
C VAL A 250 12.22 -17.93 20.37
N PRO A 251 13.11 -17.15 21.02
CA PRO A 251 12.84 -16.58 22.34
C PRO A 251 11.66 -15.60 22.40
N GLU A 252 11.20 -15.08 21.27
CA GLU A 252 10.06 -14.16 21.19
C GLU A 252 8.72 -14.86 20.93
N ILE A 253 8.73 -16.19 20.78
CA ILE A 253 7.49 -16.95 20.79
C ILE A 253 6.93 -16.88 22.22
N PRO A 254 5.67 -16.45 22.44
CA PRO A 254 5.13 -16.27 23.79
C PRO A 254 5.29 -17.50 24.68
N GLU A 255 5.08 -18.68 24.12
CA GLU A 255 5.17 -19.97 24.81
C GLU A 255 6.63 -20.35 25.20
N PHE A 256 7.66 -19.64 24.75
CA PHE A 256 9.05 -19.87 25.17
C PHE A 256 9.26 -19.53 26.66
N ALA A 257 8.58 -18.50 27.16
CA ALA A 257 8.68 -18.08 28.56
C ALA A 257 8.17 -19.13 29.57
N ASP A 258 7.32 -20.04 29.09
CA ASP A 258 6.71 -21.11 29.87
C ASP A 258 7.56 -22.41 29.90
N LEU A 259 8.67 -22.45 29.14
CA LEU A 259 9.64 -23.55 29.25
C LEU A 259 10.33 -23.56 30.63
N PRO A 260 10.82 -24.71 31.11
CA PRO A 260 11.69 -24.74 32.27
C PRO A 260 12.91 -23.82 32.08
N GLU A 261 13.28 -23.06 33.12
CA GLU A 261 14.38 -22.08 33.05
C GLU A 261 15.70 -22.70 32.54
N ALA A 262 16.00 -23.94 32.93
CA ALA A 262 17.17 -24.66 32.45
C ALA A 262 17.15 -24.94 30.93
N GLU A 263 15.97 -25.18 30.35
CA GLU A 263 15.80 -25.35 28.91
C GLU A 263 15.89 -24.02 28.17
N GLN A 264 15.28 -22.95 28.71
CA GLN A 264 15.44 -21.60 28.17
C GLN A 264 16.92 -21.22 28.08
N GLN A 265 17.67 -21.38 29.19
CA GLN A 265 19.10 -21.07 29.24
C GLN A 265 19.93 -21.94 28.30
N ARG A 266 19.57 -23.22 28.15
CA ARG A 266 20.23 -24.12 27.18
C ARG A 266 20.10 -23.58 25.76
N TRP A 267 18.89 -23.23 25.33
CA TRP A 267 18.66 -22.77 23.96
C TRP A 267 19.24 -21.39 23.71
N LEU A 268 19.10 -20.46 24.66
CA LEU A 268 19.76 -19.15 24.59
C LEU A 268 21.28 -19.27 24.47
N SER A 269 21.91 -20.16 25.24
CA SER A 269 23.36 -20.39 25.17
C SER A 269 23.79 -21.02 23.84
N ALA A 270 22.99 -21.95 23.30
CA ALA A 270 23.26 -22.57 22.00
C ALA A 270 23.17 -21.57 20.85
N GLY A 271 22.11 -20.74 20.84
CA GLY A 271 21.95 -19.65 19.88
C GLY A 271 23.08 -18.62 19.96
N ALA A 272 23.45 -18.18 21.16
CA ALA A 272 24.56 -17.24 21.37
C ALA A 272 25.91 -17.80 20.87
N ALA A 273 26.12 -19.12 20.96
CA ALA A 273 27.34 -19.74 20.42
C ALA A 273 27.39 -19.70 18.88
N LEU A 274 26.25 -19.82 18.20
CA LEU A 274 26.16 -19.64 16.74
C LEU A 274 26.48 -18.20 16.37
N GLN A 275 25.90 -17.23 17.08
CA GLN A 275 26.17 -15.81 16.82
C GLN A 275 27.65 -15.47 17.04
N ALA A 276 28.25 -15.95 18.14
CA ALA A 276 29.66 -15.72 18.41
C ALA A 276 30.59 -16.30 17.32
N ALA A 277 30.18 -17.36 16.61
CA ALA A 277 30.95 -17.89 15.49
C ALA A 277 30.91 -16.97 14.27
N VAL A 278 29.75 -16.34 14.00
CA VAL A 278 29.60 -15.31 12.95
C VAL A 278 30.42 -14.06 13.31
N ASP A 279 30.32 -13.59 14.56
CA ASP A 279 31.05 -12.41 15.05
C ASP A 279 32.58 -12.59 14.97
N ALA A 280 33.06 -13.83 15.08
CA ALA A 280 34.46 -14.21 14.90
C ALA A 280 34.92 -14.25 13.43
N GLY A 281 34.08 -13.83 12.49
CA GLY A 281 34.34 -13.84 11.04
C GLY A 281 33.94 -15.15 10.33
N GLY A 282 33.13 -15.99 10.99
CA GLY A 282 32.58 -17.20 10.38
C GLY A 282 31.50 -16.90 9.33
N PRO A 283 31.24 -17.84 8.40
CA PRO A 283 30.12 -17.72 7.48
C PRO A 283 28.80 -17.98 8.22
N ILE A 284 27.69 -17.60 7.58
CA ILE A 284 26.35 -18.00 8.00
C ILE A 284 26.19 -19.50 7.71
N ASP A 285 25.97 -20.30 8.76
CA ASP A 285 25.83 -21.76 8.67
C ASP A 285 24.39 -22.19 8.95
N ARG A 286 23.57 -22.27 7.89
CA ARG A 286 22.15 -22.62 8.01
C ARG A 286 21.92 -24.03 8.57
N ALA A 287 22.85 -24.95 8.35
CA ALA A 287 22.75 -26.31 8.89
C ALA A 287 22.95 -26.29 10.41
N ALA A 288 23.97 -25.59 10.90
CA ALA A 288 24.20 -25.43 12.34
C ALA A 288 23.05 -24.67 13.03
N VAL A 289 22.47 -23.68 12.35
CA VAL A 289 21.24 -23.00 12.83
C VAL A 289 20.09 -23.99 12.96
N ALA A 290 19.83 -24.81 11.93
CA ALA A 290 18.75 -25.80 11.94
C ALA A 290 18.90 -26.84 13.07
N GLU A 291 20.14 -27.25 13.39
CA GLU A 291 20.43 -28.18 14.49
C GLU A 291 20.05 -27.63 15.88
N VAL A 292 19.99 -26.30 16.05
CA VAL A 292 19.58 -25.64 17.29
C VAL A 292 18.11 -25.23 17.25
N GLN A 293 17.68 -24.61 16.15
CA GLN A 293 16.37 -23.99 16.04
C GLN A 293 15.23 -25.02 16.01
N TRP A 294 15.35 -26.11 15.24
CA TRP A 294 14.29 -27.11 15.17
C TRP A 294 14.00 -27.79 16.52
N PRO A 295 15.01 -28.25 17.30
CA PRO A 295 14.75 -28.78 18.64
C PRO A 295 14.14 -27.74 19.60
N ALA A 296 14.59 -26.49 19.55
CA ALA A 296 14.03 -25.43 20.39
C ALA A 296 12.56 -25.14 20.05
N LEU A 297 12.22 -25.05 18.76
CA LEU A 297 10.84 -24.89 18.29
C LEU A 297 9.95 -26.05 18.75
N ARG A 298 10.43 -27.29 18.69
CA ARG A 298 9.67 -28.46 19.18
C ARG A 298 9.44 -28.40 20.69
N ALA A 299 10.43 -27.96 21.45
CA ALA A 299 10.28 -27.77 22.88
C ALA A 299 9.19 -26.74 23.18
N VAL A 300 9.19 -25.60 22.48
CA VAL A 300 8.16 -24.55 22.62
C VAL A 300 6.78 -25.05 22.19
N HIS A 301 6.66 -25.76 21.05
CA HIS A 301 5.38 -26.31 20.59
C HIS A 301 4.75 -27.27 21.61
N ALA A 302 5.58 -28.07 22.31
CA ALA A 302 5.14 -29.04 23.32
C ALA A 302 4.59 -28.41 24.61
N VAL A 303 4.88 -27.14 24.91
CA VAL A 303 4.33 -26.40 26.06
C VAL A 303 2.80 -26.31 25.98
N GLY A 304 2.27 -26.21 24.77
CA GLY A 304 0.86 -25.89 24.52
C GLY A 304 0.59 -24.38 24.54
N ARG A 305 -0.58 -23.99 24.04
CA ARG A 305 -0.97 -22.60 23.82
C ARG A 305 -2.09 -22.20 24.78
N SER A 306 -2.19 -20.91 25.10
CA SER A 306 -3.39 -20.37 25.76
C SER A 306 -4.63 -20.53 24.87
N ALA A 307 -5.83 -20.44 25.45
CA ALA A 307 -7.08 -20.59 24.69
C ALA A 307 -7.21 -19.55 23.55
N GLU A 308 -6.80 -18.30 23.81
CA GLU A 308 -6.80 -17.23 22.80
C GLU A 308 -5.82 -17.51 21.66
N ARG A 309 -4.60 -17.93 22.00
CA ARG A 309 -3.56 -18.29 21.03
C ARG A 309 -3.96 -19.50 20.19
N GLN A 310 -4.59 -20.50 20.82
CA GLN A 310 -5.11 -21.66 20.13
C GLN A 310 -6.20 -21.27 19.12
N ALA A 311 -7.13 -20.38 19.48
CA ALA A 311 -8.14 -19.88 18.55
C ALA A 311 -7.54 -19.06 17.39
N ALA A 312 -6.47 -18.29 17.64
CA ALA A 312 -5.75 -17.58 16.58
C ALA A 312 -5.03 -18.53 15.61
N TYR A 313 -4.40 -19.60 16.12
CA TYR A 313 -3.79 -20.65 15.32
C TYR A 313 -4.83 -21.41 14.47
N GLU A 314 -5.96 -21.78 15.05
CA GLU A 314 -7.05 -22.46 14.33
C GLU A 314 -7.62 -21.61 13.20
N ARG A 315 -7.78 -20.29 13.44
CA ARG A 315 -8.18 -19.33 12.40
C ARG A 315 -7.14 -19.26 11.27
N PHE A 316 -5.85 -19.16 11.60
CA PHE A 316 -4.79 -19.20 10.61
C PHE A 316 -4.85 -20.48 9.76
N CYS A 317 -5.00 -21.65 10.38
CA CYS A 317 -5.11 -22.91 9.65
C CYS A 317 -6.35 -22.92 8.73
N ALA A 318 -7.48 -22.41 9.19
CA ALA A 318 -8.69 -22.31 8.38
C ALA A 318 -8.50 -21.37 7.17
N ASP A 319 -7.85 -20.22 7.38
CA ASP A 319 -7.58 -19.21 6.34
C ASP A 319 -6.58 -19.71 5.28
N GLN A 320 -5.57 -20.51 5.68
CA GLN A 320 -4.60 -21.08 4.75
C GLN A 320 -5.13 -22.32 4.00
N GLY A 321 -6.16 -22.96 4.57
CA GLY A 321 -6.89 -24.06 3.96
C GLY A 321 -6.04 -25.29 3.68
N ARG A 322 -6.49 -26.10 2.72
CA ARG A 322 -5.90 -27.41 2.42
C ARG A 322 -4.43 -27.37 2.01
N GLY A 323 -3.98 -26.30 1.34
CA GLY A 323 -2.58 -26.20 0.91
C GLY A 323 -1.60 -26.23 2.08
N LEU A 324 -1.96 -25.68 3.23
CA LEU A 324 -1.14 -25.75 4.44
C LEU A 324 -1.06 -27.18 4.99
N GLU A 325 -2.17 -27.92 4.95
CA GLU A 325 -2.19 -29.33 5.36
C GLU A 325 -1.30 -30.19 4.46
N ASP A 326 -1.43 -30.01 3.15
CA ASP A 326 -0.64 -30.76 2.17
C ASP A 326 0.87 -30.43 2.33
N PHE A 327 1.22 -29.16 2.59
CA PHE A 327 2.60 -28.75 2.87
C PHE A 327 3.14 -29.33 4.19
N ALA A 328 2.33 -29.29 5.26
CA ALA A 328 2.72 -29.86 6.54
C ALA A 328 2.93 -31.38 6.44
N SER A 329 2.09 -32.08 5.67
CA SER A 329 2.28 -33.52 5.38
C SER A 329 3.55 -33.76 4.57
N TRP A 330 3.84 -32.93 3.56
CA TRP A 330 5.11 -33.02 2.83
C TRP A 330 6.32 -32.85 3.76
N CYS A 331 6.29 -31.85 4.64
CA CYS A 331 7.34 -31.61 5.63
C CYS A 331 7.52 -32.81 6.59
N ALA A 332 6.42 -33.35 7.11
CA ALA A 332 6.43 -34.49 8.03
C ALA A 332 7.00 -35.76 7.38
N VAL A 333 6.66 -36.02 6.11
CA VAL A 333 7.27 -37.10 5.32
C VAL A 333 8.76 -36.85 5.11
N ARG A 334 9.14 -35.61 4.80
CA ARG A 334 10.53 -35.20 4.56
C ARG A 334 11.42 -35.37 5.80
N THR A 335 10.88 -35.10 7.00
CA THR A 335 11.60 -35.24 8.29
C THR A 335 11.59 -36.66 8.85
N GLY A 336 10.74 -37.55 8.31
CA GLY A 336 10.83 -39.00 8.52
C GLY A 336 9.62 -39.67 9.18
N THR A 337 8.56 -38.92 9.54
CA THR A 337 7.33 -39.48 10.13
C THR A 337 6.10 -38.62 9.82
N ASP A 338 5.13 -39.15 9.06
CA ASP A 338 3.85 -38.47 8.80
C ASP A 338 2.80 -38.75 9.90
N THR A 339 3.01 -38.16 11.08
CA THR A 339 2.04 -38.20 12.21
C THR A 339 1.27 -36.90 12.31
N GLU A 340 0.11 -36.91 12.96
CA GLU A 340 -0.66 -35.68 13.19
C GLU A 340 0.13 -34.66 14.03
N ASP A 341 0.87 -35.12 15.04
CA ASP A 341 1.70 -34.24 15.87
C ASP A 341 2.78 -33.54 15.04
N GLU A 342 3.38 -34.24 14.07
CA GLU A 342 4.41 -33.69 13.18
C GLU A 342 3.81 -32.70 12.16
N ARG A 343 2.64 -33.04 11.60
CA ARG A 343 1.91 -32.11 10.73
C ARG A 343 1.49 -30.86 11.50
N ASP A 344 0.95 -31.01 12.72
CA ASP A 344 0.59 -29.87 13.57
C ASP A 344 1.79 -28.98 13.88
N PHE A 345 2.95 -29.58 14.16
CA PHE A 345 4.19 -28.84 14.37
C PHE A 345 4.54 -27.97 13.15
N HIS A 346 4.49 -28.52 11.94
CA HIS A 346 4.82 -27.74 10.74
C HIS A 346 3.78 -26.67 10.39
N ARG A 347 2.47 -26.94 10.63
CA ARG A 347 1.42 -25.91 10.54
C ARG A 347 1.67 -24.78 11.53
N TRP A 348 2.02 -25.12 12.77
CA TRP A 348 2.35 -24.16 13.82
C TRP A 348 3.60 -23.32 13.48
N CYS A 349 4.65 -23.93 12.91
CA CYS A 349 5.83 -23.17 12.48
C CYS A 349 5.50 -22.11 11.43
N GLN A 350 4.63 -22.44 10.45
CA GLN A 350 4.17 -21.46 9.47
C GLN A 350 3.38 -20.32 10.12
N TRP A 351 2.54 -20.63 11.11
CA TRP A 351 1.81 -19.62 11.88
C TRP A 351 2.72 -18.69 12.69
N VAL A 352 3.77 -19.25 13.32
CA VAL A 352 4.76 -18.44 14.07
C VAL A 352 5.52 -17.51 13.13
N ALA A 353 6.00 -18.02 11.98
CA ALA A 353 6.66 -17.19 10.98
C ALA A 353 5.73 -16.07 10.46
N ASP A 354 4.48 -16.40 10.11
CA ASP A 354 3.45 -15.44 9.69
C ASP A 354 3.24 -14.34 10.75
N THR A 355 3.14 -14.73 12.02
CA THR A 355 2.94 -13.78 13.14
C THR A 355 4.13 -12.84 13.33
N GLN A 356 5.37 -13.34 13.21
CA GLN A 356 6.56 -12.49 13.37
C GLN A 356 6.78 -11.57 12.16
N ILE A 357 6.45 -12.01 10.93
CA ILE A 357 6.46 -11.11 9.76
C ILE A 357 5.41 -10.01 9.91
N ALA A 358 4.20 -10.36 10.36
CA ALA A 358 3.15 -9.39 10.64
C ALA A 358 3.59 -8.36 11.71
N ALA A 359 4.27 -8.82 12.76
CA ALA A 359 4.80 -7.95 13.81
C ALA A 359 5.90 -7.00 13.26
N ALA A 360 6.80 -7.49 12.41
CA ALA A 360 7.83 -6.67 11.79
C ALA A 360 7.25 -5.65 10.80
N GLN A 361 6.24 -6.01 10.02
CA GLN A 361 5.49 -5.07 9.18
C GLN A 361 4.82 -3.99 10.01
N ALA A 362 4.14 -4.38 11.09
CA ALA A 362 3.50 -3.43 11.99
C ALA A 362 4.52 -2.50 12.66
N ALA A 363 5.69 -3.02 13.06
CA ALA A 363 6.79 -2.24 13.62
C ALA A 363 7.32 -1.22 12.60
N ALA A 364 7.66 -1.66 11.38
CA ALA A 364 8.15 -0.79 10.31
C ALA A 364 7.18 0.35 10.01
N VAL A 365 5.89 0.03 9.87
CA VAL A 365 4.82 1.02 9.70
C VAL A 365 4.72 1.93 10.93
N SER A 366 4.73 1.39 12.15
CA SER A 366 4.65 2.23 13.36
C SER A 366 5.85 3.18 13.53
N SER A 367 7.01 2.85 12.94
CA SER A 367 8.20 3.69 12.90
C SER A 367 8.17 4.80 11.85
N GLY A 368 7.13 4.88 11.01
CA GLY A 368 6.93 5.96 10.03
C GLY A 368 7.04 5.54 8.56
N MET A 369 7.33 4.27 8.26
CA MET A 369 7.46 3.79 6.87
C MET A 369 6.11 3.70 6.15
N ARG A 370 5.93 4.45 5.04
CA ARG A 370 4.70 4.43 4.22
C ARG A 370 4.32 3.06 3.68
N LEU A 371 5.32 2.26 3.31
CA LEU A 371 5.14 0.93 2.72
C LEU A 371 5.52 -0.14 3.77
N GLY A 372 6.54 0.09 4.58
CA GLY A 372 7.03 -0.89 5.56
C GLY A 372 7.90 -1.94 4.85
N LEU A 373 7.62 -3.22 5.04
CA LEU A 373 8.36 -4.30 4.39
C LEU A 373 7.99 -4.42 2.91
N MET A 374 9.02 -4.48 2.07
CA MET A 374 8.91 -4.97 0.70
C MET A 374 9.54 -6.37 0.63
N LEU A 375 8.73 -7.36 0.26
CA LEU A 375 9.20 -8.74 0.14
C LEU A 375 9.57 -9.07 -1.31
N ASP A 376 10.46 -10.05 -1.51
CA ASP A 376 10.88 -10.47 -2.83
C ASP A 376 10.30 -11.85 -3.19
N LEU A 377 9.81 -11.99 -4.42
CA LEU A 377 9.25 -13.22 -4.96
C LEU A 377 10.20 -13.84 -5.98
N ALA A 378 10.77 -14.98 -5.63
CA ALA A 378 11.63 -15.75 -6.52
C ALA A 378 10.87 -16.28 -7.76
N VAL A 379 11.61 -16.46 -8.86
CA VAL A 379 11.09 -16.93 -10.16
C VAL A 379 10.41 -18.30 -10.09
N GLY A 380 10.96 -19.23 -9.29
CA GLY A 380 10.48 -20.60 -9.18
C GLY A 380 10.95 -21.30 -7.91
N ALA A 381 10.56 -22.56 -7.75
CA ALA A 381 11.01 -23.45 -6.67
C ALA A 381 11.94 -24.52 -7.23
N ASP A 382 12.89 -25.00 -6.42
CA ASP A 382 13.95 -25.93 -6.83
C ASP A 382 13.41 -27.34 -7.20
N ARG A 383 14.27 -28.17 -7.81
CA ARG A 383 13.95 -29.54 -8.26
C ARG A 383 13.47 -30.52 -7.18
N HIS A 384 13.71 -30.23 -5.91
CA HIS A 384 13.23 -31.04 -4.77
C HIS A 384 12.09 -30.36 -4.01
N ALA A 385 11.37 -29.45 -4.67
CA ALA A 385 10.35 -28.60 -4.07
C ALA A 385 9.11 -29.36 -3.57
N ALA A 386 8.59 -28.87 -2.45
CA ALA A 386 7.21 -29.13 -2.02
C ALA A 386 6.22 -28.67 -3.09
N ASP A 387 6.47 -27.54 -3.75
CA ASP A 387 5.60 -27.02 -4.81
C ASP A 387 5.35 -28.05 -5.93
N LEU A 388 6.32 -28.87 -6.31
CA LEU A 388 6.10 -29.95 -7.29
C LEU A 388 5.10 -30.99 -6.79
N ALA A 389 5.20 -31.40 -5.53
CA ALA A 389 4.27 -32.34 -4.92
C ALA A 389 2.86 -31.74 -4.73
N LEU A 390 2.79 -30.44 -4.42
CA LEU A 390 1.54 -29.73 -4.10
C LEU A 390 0.77 -29.30 -5.35
N LEU A 391 1.47 -28.84 -6.39
CA LEU A 391 0.88 -28.27 -7.59
C LEU A 391 0.74 -29.29 -8.72
N GLY A 392 1.46 -30.41 -8.63
CA GLY A 392 1.35 -31.55 -9.54
C GLY A 392 1.60 -31.17 -10.99
N ASP A 393 0.62 -31.44 -11.86
CA ASP A 393 0.69 -31.21 -13.31
C ASP A 393 0.67 -29.73 -13.73
N GLN A 394 0.54 -28.81 -12.78
CA GLN A 394 0.72 -27.38 -13.03
C GLN A 394 2.19 -26.98 -13.18
N LEU A 395 3.14 -27.84 -12.80
CA LEU A 395 4.58 -27.65 -12.99
C LEU A 395 5.14 -28.72 -13.95
N VAL A 396 6.27 -28.43 -14.60
CA VAL A 396 6.92 -29.33 -15.55
C VAL A 396 8.25 -29.84 -15.01
N GLU A 397 8.25 -31.07 -14.48
CA GLU A 397 9.43 -31.69 -13.83
C GLU A 397 10.60 -31.91 -14.79
N SER A 398 10.33 -32.22 -16.06
CA SER A 398 11.36 -32.53 -17.07
C SER A 398 12.12 -31.32 -17.60
N MET A 399 11.80 -30.13 -17.10
CA MET A 399 12.32 -28.84 -17.56
C MET A 399 12.84 -28.03 -16.39
N SER A 400 13.86 -27.22 -16.67
CA SER A 400 14.40 -26.22 -15.76
C SER A 400 14.23 -24.81 -16.34
N VAL A 401 14.01 -23.82 -15.49
CA VAL A 401 14.05 -22.40 -15.87
C VAL A 401 15.49 -21.92 -15.86
N GLY A 402 15.83 -21.06 -16.81
CA GLY A 402 17.13 -20.43 -16.86
C GLY A 402 17.13 -19.13 -17.65
N ALA A 403 18.30 -18.79 -18.17
CA ALA A 403 18.48 -17.69 -19.12
C ALA A 403 19.44 -18.12 -20.25
N PRO A 404 19.20 -17.68 -21.50
CA PRO A 404 20.19 -17.83 -22.55
C PRO A 404 21.46 -17.02 -22.22
N PRO A 405 22.59 -17.23 -22.92
CA PRO A 405 23.77 -16.39 -22.78
C PRO A 405 23.45 -14.89 -22.90
N ASP A 406 23.96 -14.11 -21.95
CA ASP A 406 23.78 -12.66 -21.87
C ASP A 406 25.05 -11.92 -21.41
N MET A 407 24.94 -10.60 -21.26
CA MET A 407 26.07 -9.72 -20.94
C MET A 407 26.66 -9.95 -19.55
N TYR A 408 25.88 -10.58 -18.66
CA TYR A 408 26.24 -10.82 -17.28
C TYR A 408 26.83 -12.21 -17.10
N ASN A 409 26.28 -13.19 -17.83
CA ASN A 409 26.73 -14.56 -17.85
C ASN A 409 26.73 -15.10 -19.29
N GLN A 410 27.92 -15.05 -19.89
CA GLN A 410 28.15 -15.43 -21.29
C GLN A 410 28.02 -16.95 -21.54
N LEU A 411 27.87 -17.75 -20.50
CA LEU A 411 27.60 -19.18 -20.61
C LEU A 411 26.10 -19.51 -20.57
N GLY A 412 25.25 -18.53 -20.27
CA GLY A 412 23.84 -18.75 -19.92
C GLY A 412 23.71 -19.29 -18.49
N GLN A 413 22.47 -19.44 -18.03
CA GLN A 413 22.17 -19.86 -16.66
C GLN A 413 21.11 -20.95 -16.64
N ASP A 414 21.28 -21.92 -15.74
CA ASP A 414 20.26 -22.88 -15.35
C ASP A 414 19.99 -22.65 -13.85
N TRP A 415 18.76 -22.26 -13.52
CA TRP A 415 18.36 -21.91 -12.16
C TRP A 415 17.71 -23.07 -11.41
N SER A 416 17.70 -24.28 -12.00
CA SER A 416 17.14 -25.53 -11.46
C SER A 416 15.66 -25.53 -11.08
N GLN A 417 14.92 -24.48 -11.43
CA GLN A 417 13.52 -24.31 -11.04
C GLN A 417 12.56 -24.97 -12.03
N HIS A 418 11.44 -25.51 -11.55
CA HIS A 418 10.41 -26.04 -12.44
C HIS A 418 9.51 -24.94 -13.00
N PRO A 419 9.33 -24.84 -14.34
CA PRO A 419 8.42 -23.87 -14.90
C PRO A 419 6.96 -24.29 -14.75
N TRP A 420 6.07 -23.31 -14.77
CA TRP A 420 4.63 -23.54 -14.87
C TRP A 420 4.24 -24.16 -16.21
N HIS A 421 3.33 -25.12 -16.22
CA HIS A 421 2.69 -25.60 -17.44
C HIS A 421 1.60 -24.60 -17.89
N PRO A 422 1.75 -23.88 -19.03
CA PRO A 422 0.84 -22.77 -19.39
C PRO A 422 -0.64 -23.19 -19.51
N LYS A 423 -0.90 -24.35 -20.13
CA LYS A 423 -2.25 -24.89 -20.28
C LYS A 423 -2.89 -25.30 -18.94
N ALA A 424 -2.15 -25.98 -18.07
CA ALA A 424 -2.66 -26.42 -16.77
C ALA A 424 -3.00 -25.23 -15.87
N LEU A 425 -2.22 -24.15 -15.92
CA LEU A 425 -2.57 -22.89 -15.24
C LEU A 425 -3.93 -22.36 -15.68
N ALA A 426 -4.16 -22.24 -16.99
CA ALA A 426 -5.42 -21.76 -17.53
C ALA A 426 -6.60 -22.67 -17.18
N GLU A 427 -6.40 -23.99 -17.19
CA GLU A 427 -7.44 -24.98 -16.83
C GLU A 427 -7.78 -24.97 -15.34
N ASN A 428 -6.84 -24.59 -14.47
CA ASN A 428 -7.05 -24.42 -13.04
C ASN A 428 -7.44 -23.00 -12.63
N GLY A 429 -7.72 -22.11 -13.60
CA GLY A 429 -8.07 -20.71 -13.31
C GLY A 429 -6.97 -19.94 -12.58
N TYR A 430 -5.70 -20.33 -12.77
CA TYR A 430 -4.52 -19.75 -12.12
C TYR A 430 -4.53 -19.80 -10.59
N ALA A 431 -5.26 -20.75 -9.99
CA ALA A 431 -5.44 -20.84 -8.55
C ALA A 431 -4.12 -20.95 -7.76
N GLY A 432 -3.14 -21.71 -8.27
CA GLY A 432 -1.82 -21.83 -7.62
C GLY A 432 -1.07 -20.50 -7.54
N LEU A 433 -1.03 -19.75 -8.65
CA LEU A 433 -0.42 -18.42 -8.72
C LEU A 433 -1.13 -17.43 -7.77
N ARG A 434 -2.47 -17.43 -7.77
CA ARG A 434 -3.28 -16.60 -6.87
C ARG A 434 -2.93 -16.86 -5.40
N GLN A 435 -2.90 -18.13 -4.99
CA GLN A 435 -2.62 -18.49 -3.59
C GLN A 435 -1.21 -18.11 -3.17
N MET A 436 -0.23 -18.28 -4.05
CA MET A 436 1.16 -17.86 -3.81
C MET A 436 1.26 -16.35 -3.59
N LEU A 437 0.71 -15.55 -4.51
CA LEU A 437 0.73 -14.09 -4.41
C LEU A 437 -0.03 -13.58 -3.18
N GLY A 438 -1.21 -14.14 -2.91
CA GLY A 438 -2.00 -13.79 -1.73
C GLY A 438 -1.29 -14.07 -0.40
N THR A 439 -0.41 -15.08 -0.32
CA THR A 439 0.40 -15.30 0.88
C THR A 439 1.53 -14.29 0.98
N VAL A 440 2.32 -14.09 -0.08
CA VAL A 440 3.47 -13.17 -0.07
C VAL A 440 3.05 -11.73 0.21
N MET A 441 1.89 -11.31 -0.30
CA MET A 441 1.38 -9.95 -0.15
C MET A 441 0.65 -9.69 1.18
N ARG A 442 0.37 -10.73 1.99
CA ARG A 442 -0.49 -10.61 3.19
C ARG A 442 0.05 -9.60 4.22
N HIS A 443 1.36 -9.60 4.42
CA HIS A 443 2.06 -8.80 5.44
C HIS A 443 3.14 -7.91 4.84
N ALA A 444 2.98 -7.50 3.58
CA ALA A 444 3.92 -6.63 2.88
C ALA A 444 3.19 -5.34 2.48
N GLY A 445 3.91 -4.21 2.41
CA GLY A 445 3.41 -3.04 1.68
C GLY A 445 3.88 -3.02 0.22
N GLY A 446 4.90 -3.83 -0.10
CA GLY A 446 5.46 -3.93 -1.43
C GLY A 446 5.91 -5.35 -1.76
N VAL A 447 5.91 -5.69 -3.04
CA VAL A 447 6.54 -6.91 -3.53
C VAL A 447 7.44 -6.60 -4.71
N ARG A 448 8.68 -7.09 -4.66
CA ARG A 448 9.55 -7.22 -5.83
C ARG A 448 9.28 -8.57 -6.47
N ILE A 449 9.00 -8.60 -7.76
CA ILE A 449 8.86 -9.83 -8.55
C ILE A 449 10.15 -10.01 -9.31
N ASP A 450 10.93 -11.02 -8.93
CA ASP A 450 12.15 -11.39 -9.60
C ASP A 450 11.83 -11.93 -11.00
N HIS A 451 12.61 -11.51 -12.00
CA HIS A 451 12.42 -11.87 -13.40
C HIS A 451 10.96 -11.74 -13.87
N ILE A 452 10.41 -10.51 -13.82
CA ILE A 452 8.99 -10.24 -14.18
C ILE A 452 8.63 -10.72 -15.59
N LEU A 453 9.64 -10.87 -16.47
CA LEU A 453 9.49 -11.45 -17.80
C LEU A 453 8.86 -12.85 -17.76
N GLY A 454 9.01 -13.58 -16.66
CA GLY A 454 8.40 -14.89 -16.43
C GLY A 454 6.87 -14.91 -16.51
N LEU A 455 6.21 -13.76 -16.40
CA LEU A 455 4.76 -13.63 -16.65
C LEU A 455 4.41 -13.64 -18.15
N PHE A 456 5.39 -13.43 -19.03
CA PHE A 456 5.25 -13.36 -20.48
C PHE A 456 5.90 -14.57 -21.15
N ARG A 457 7.11 -14.94 -20.74
CA ARG A 457 7.83 -16.10 -21.23
C ARG A 457 8.97 -16.50 -20.29
N LEU A 458 9.37 -17.77 -20.34
CA LEU A 458 10.56 -18.27 -19.65
C LEU A 458 11.44 -19.07 -20.61
N TRP A 459 12.75 -19.02 -20.39
CA TRP A 459 13.70 -19.89 -21.07
C TRP A 459 13.71 -21.26 -20.39
N TRP A 460 13.24 -22.28 -21.11
CA TRP A 460 13.19 -23.65 -20.63
C TRP A 460 14.41 -24.42 -21.13
N VAL A 461 15.12 -25.05 -20.20
CA VAL A 461 16.25 -25.93 -20.46
C VAL A 461 15.81 -27.37 -20.14
N PRO A 462 15.85 -28.30 -21.11
CA PRO A 462 15.54 -29.71 -20.84
C PRO A 462 16.51 -30.32 -19.83
N ALA A 463 15.99 -31.14 -18.91
CA ALA A 463 16.79 -31.75 -17.86
C ALA A 463 17.99 -32.54 -18.44
N GLY A 464 19.20 -32.19 -17.99
CA GLY A 464 20.46 -32.81 -18.43
C GLY A 464 21.14 -32.15 -19.64
N ARG A 465 20.53 -31.11 -20.23
CA ARG A 465 21.15 -30.25 -21.25
C ARG A 465 21.88 -29.05 -20.62
N GLY A 466 22.72 -28.37 -21.39
CA GLY A 466 23.37 -27.14 -20.93
C GLY A 466 22.48 -25.89 -21.09
N PRO A 467 22.76 -24.78 -20.39
CA PRO A 467 21.94 -23.55 -20.45
C PRO A 467 21.73 -22.95 -21.85
N ARG A 468 22.66 -23.22 -22.77
CA ARG A 468 22.59 -22.79 -24.19
C ARG A 468 21.58 -23.58 -25.02
N GLU A 469 21.15 -24.73 -24.54
CA GLU A 469 20.28 -25.68 -25.25
C GLU A 469 18.83 -25.58 -24.76
N GLY A 470 18.32 -24.36 -24.61
CA GLY A 470 16.93 -24.10 -24.21
C GLY A 470 16.07 -23.47 -25.30
N ALA A 471 14.82 -23.16 -24.95
CA ALA A 471 13.87 -22.44 -25.79
C ALA A 471 12.95 -21.54 -24.96
N TYR A 472 12.54 -20.40 -25.51
CA TYR A 472 11.50 -19.58 -24.87
C TYR A 472 10.11 -20.23 -25.02
N VAL A 473 9.40 -20.37 -23.89
CA VAL A 473 7.99 -20.78 -23.83
C VAL A 473 7.17 -19.61 -23.32
N SER A 474 6.10 -19.28 -24.04
CA SER A 474 5.25 -18.12 -23.76
C SER A 474 4.12 -18.45 -22.78
N TYR A 475 3.76 -17.49 -21.94
CA TYR A 475 2.61 -17.52 -21.04
C TYR A 475 1.52 -16.55 -21.50
N ASP A 476 0.29 -16.81 -21.08
CA ASP A 476 -0.81 -15.85 -21.21
C ASP A 476 -0.59 -14.71 -20.22
N HIS A 477 0.15 -13.70 -20.66
CA HIS A 477 0.49 -12.54 -19.84
C HIS A 477 -0.73 -11.72 -19.41
N GLU A 478 -1.82 -11.70 -20.20
CA GLU A 478 -3.06 -11.02 -19.79
C GLU A 478 -3.59 -11.67 -18.50
N ALA A 479 -3.61 -12.99 -18.45
CA ALA A 479 -4.09 -13.72 -17.28
C ALA A 479 -3.10 -13.64 -16.10
N MET A 480 -1.80 -13.80 -16.36
CA MET A 480 -0.77 -13.68 -15.32
C MET A 480 -0.78 -12.29 -14.66
N LEU A 481 -0.85 -11.22 -15.47
CA LEU A 481 -0.95 -9.85 -14.98
C LEU A 481 -2.30 -9.59 -14.28
N ALA A 482 -3.40 -10.17 -14.77
CA ALA A 482 -4.69 -10.05 -14.09
C ALA A 482 -4.63 -10.61 -12.67
N VAL A 483 -4.05 -11.80 -12.47
CA VAL A 483 -3.88 -12.37 -11.12
C VAL A 483 -3.01 -11.46 -10.25
N LEU A 484 -1.84 -11.04 -10.75
CA LEU A 484 -0.93 -10.16 -10.02
C LEU A 484 -1.59 -8.85 -9.59
N THR A 485 -2.28 -8.18 -10.50
CA THR A 485 -2.90 -6.88 -10.25
C THR A 485 -4.15 -6.98 -9.38
N ILE A 486 -4.94 -8.07 -9.48
CA ILE A 486 -6.06 -8.33 -8.57
C ILE A 486 -5.57 -8.51 -7.14
N GLU A 487 -4.56 -9.36 -6.92
CA GLU A 487 -4.03 -9.61 -5.57
C GLU A 487 -3.37 -8.35 -4.99
N ALA A 488 -2.54 -7.65 -5.78
CA ALA A 488 -1.88 -6.43 -5.33
C ALA A 488 -2.86 -5.31 -4.97
N GLN A 489 -3.89 -5.07 -5.81
CA GLN A 489 -4.90 -4.03 -5.53
C GLN A 489 -5.71 -4.36 -4.27
N ARG A 490 -6.04 -5.64 -4.04
CA ARG A 490 -6.78 -6.07 -2.84
C ARG A 490 -5.96 -5.93 -1.57
N ALA A 491 -4.67 -6.25 -1.64
CA ALA A 491 -3.75 -6.14 -0.52
C ALA A 491 -3.27 -4.70 -0.27
N GLY A 492 -3.45 -3.79 -1.25
CA GLY A 492 -2.87 -2.44 -1.18
C GLY A 492 -1.35 -2.43 -1.36
N VAL A 493 -0.82 -3.38 -2.11
CA VAL A 493 0.62 -3.64 -2.25
C VAL A 493 1.19 -2.98 -3.50
N VAL A 494 2.33 -2.29 -3.35
CA VAL A 494 3.12 -1.78 -4.48
C VAL A 494 3.86 -2.93 -5.16
N VAL A 495 3.85 -3.00 -6.48
CA VAL A 495 4.55 -4.04 -7.23
C VAL A 495 5.72 -3.44 -7.99
N VAL A 496 6.91 -4.00 -7.78
CA VAL A 496 8.12 -3.73 -8.56
C VAL A 496 8.46 -4.99 -9.35
N GLY A 497 8.39 -4.92 -10.68
CA GLY A 497 8.89 -5.98 -11.55
C GLY A 497 10.36 -5.73 -11.87
N GLU A 498 11.22 -6.69 -11.56
CA GLU A 498 12.60 -6.63 -12.04
C GLU A 498 12.61 -6.84 -13.56
N ASP A 499 12.98 -5.79 -14.29
CA ASP A 499 12.97 -5.78 -15.76
C ASP A 499 14.34 -5.52 -16.39
N LEU A 500 15.37 -6.18 -15.86
CA LEU A 500 16.76 -6.10 -16.33
C LEU A 500 17.06 -7.16 -17.40
N GLY A 501 17.97 -6.83 -18.31
CA GLY A 501 18.37 -7.73 -19.40
C GLY A 501 17.58 -7.49 -20.68
N THR A 502 17.32 -8.56 -21.44
CA THR A 502 16.76 -8.44 -22.80
C THR A 502 15.22 -8.42 -22.77
N PHE A 503 14.64 -7.22 -22.79
CA PHE A 503 13.20 -6.98 -22.82
C PHE A 503 12.73 -6.40 -24.16
N GLU A 504 11.62 -6.89 -24.69
CA GLU A 504 10.92 -6.19 -25.76
C GLU A 504 10.21 -4.93 -25.22
N PRO A 505 10.22 -3.81 -25.97
CA PRO A 505 9.57 -2.57 -25.53
C PRO A 505 8.08 -2.71 -25.18
N TRP A 506 7.35 -3.62 -25.83
CA TRP A 506 5.93 -3.84 -25.55
C TRP A 506 5.67 -4.51 -24.19
N VAL A 507 6.62 -5.31 -23.68
CA VAL A 507 6.53 -5.94 -22.34
C VAL A 507 6.62 -4.85 -21.27
N GLN A 508 7.61 -3.96 -21.39
CA GLN A 508 7.77 -2.82 -20.49
C GLN A 508 6.54 -1.90 -20.54
N GLN A 509 5.97 -1.67 -21.73
CA GLN A 509 4.73 -0.90 -21.86
C GLN A 509 3.54 -1.58 -21.17
N ALA A 510 3.37 -2.90 -21.33
CA ALA A 510 2.28 -3.65 -20.69
C ALA A 510 2.38 -3.60 -19.14
N LEU A 511 3.60 -3.73 -18.59
CA LEU A 511 3.85 -3.56 -17.16
C LEU A 511 3.55 -2.14 -16.70
N ALA A 512 4.01 -1.15 -17.48
CA ALA A 512 3.79 0.25 -17.18
C ALA A 512 2.30 0.61 -17.21
N ASP A 513 1.53 0.12 -18.18
CA ASP A 513 0.08 0.32 -18.31
C ASP A 513 -0.67 -0.28 -17.12
N ALA A 514 -0.24 -1.47 -16.66
CA ALA A 514 -0.78 -2.13 -15.47
C ALA A 514 -0.42 -1.42 -14.15
N GLY A 515 0.46 -0.41 -14.15
CA GLY A 515 0.87 0.33 -12.96
C GLY A 515 1.99 -0.35 -12.15
N ILE A 516 2.71 -1.28 -12.76
CA ILE A 516 3.85 -1.98 -12.14
C ILE A 516 5.12 -1.16 -12.34
N LEU A 517 5.92 -0.99 -11.29
CA LEU A 517 7.21 -0.30 -11.36
C LEU A 517 8.25 -1.19 -12.03
N GLY A 518 9.05 -0.64 -12.94
CA GLY A 518 10.28 -1.30 -13.39
C GLY A 518 11.43 -1.14 -12.40
N THR A 519 12.62 -1.59 -12.76
CA THR A 519 13.87 -1.35 -12.02
C THR A 519 14.82 -0.45 -12.83
N THR A 520 15.64 0.31 -12.12
CA THR A 520 16.68 1.16 -12.72
C THR A 520 17.93 1.04 -11.86
N ILE A 521 18.98 0.44 -12.41
CA ILE A 521 20.24 0.21 -11.69
C ILE A 521 21.29 1.16 -12.25
N LEU A 522 21.88 1.99 -11.39
CA LEU A 522 22.76 3.10 -11.79
C LEU A 522 23.83 2.65 -12.78
N TRP A 523 24.54 1.56 -12.48
CA TRP A 523 25.64 1.07 -13.33
C TRP A 523 25.23 0.68 -14.74
N PHE A 524 23.95 0.33 -14.96
CA PHE A 524 23.43 -0.05 -16.28
C PHE A 524 22.88 1.13 -17.07
N GLU A 525 22.67 2.28 -16.40
CA GLU A 525 22.17 3.51 -17.01
C GLU A 525 23.31 4.34 -17.62
N ASN A 526 23.94 3.78 -18.66
CA ASN A 526 25.03 4.45 -19.39
C ASN A 526 25.05 4.08 -20.88
N ARG A 527 25.77 4.88 -21.67
CA ARG A 527 26.15 4.56 -23.05
C ARG A 527 27.66 4.69 -23.19
N ASP A 528 28.34 3.59 -23.47
CA ASP A 528 29.80 3.54 -23.62
C ASP A 528 30.54 4.17 -22.42
N GLY A 529 30.09 3.86 -21.20
CA GLY A 529 30.65 4.37 -19.94
C GLY A 529 30.23 5.79 -19.57
N VAL A 530 29.45 6.49 -20.41
CA VAL A 530 28.89 7.81 -20.08
C VAL A 530 27.50 7.64 -19.46
N PRO A 531 27.28 8.06 -18.20
CA PRO A 531 25.99 7.96 -17.54
C PRO A 531 24.88 8.66 -18.32
N THR A 532 23.69 8.05 -18.37
CA THR A 532 22.49 8.76 -18.81
C THR A 532 22.07 9.78 -17.74
N GLU A 533 21.48 10.90 -18.17
CA GLU A 533 21.04 11.94 -17.23
C GLU A 533 19.92 11.40 -16.34
N PRO A 534 20.05 11.42 -14.99
CA PRO A 534 19.06 10.82 -14.08
C PRO A 534 17.64 11.34 -14.29
N GLY A 535 17.48 12.64 -14.61
CA GLY A 535 16.18 13.25 -14.90
C GLY A 535 15.43 12.65 -16.10
N THR A 536 16.10 11.83 -16.92
CA THR A 536 15.51 11.15 -18.09
C THR A 536 15.09 9.71 -17.80
N HIS A 537 15.40 9.18 -16.62
CA HIS A 537 15.00 7.84 -16.20
C HIS A 537 13.48 7.71 -16.02
N ARG A 538 12.99 6.47 -15.94
CA ARG A 538 11.56 6.17 -15.82
C ARG A 538 11.03 6.57 -14.45
N ALA A 539 9.93 7.33 -14.41
CA ALA A 539 9.27 7.68 -13.15
C ALA A 539 8.57 6.48 -12.48
N LEU A 540 7.97 5.59 -13.27
CA LEU A 540 7.34 4.36 -12.78
C LEU A 540 8.40 3.26 -12.62
N ALA A 541 9.35 3.48 -11.72
CA ALA A 541 10.44 2.54 -11.45
C ALA A 541 10.91 2.64 -9.99
N MET A 542 11.68 1.63 -9.57
CA MET A 542 12.54 1.67 -8.39
C MET A 542 13.99 1.80 -8.83
N ALA A 543 14.63 2.91 -8.46
CA ALA A 543 16.04 3.16 -8.72
C ALA A 543 16.94 2.60 -7.61
N ALA A 544 18.11 2.07 -7.95
CA ALA A 544 19.12 1.64 -6.98
C ALA A 544 20.52 1.82 -7.57
N VAL A 545 21.54 1.93 -6.71
CA VAL A 545 22.93 1.95 -7.18
C VAL A 545 23.40 0.55 -7.57
N ASN A 546 23.09 -0.45 -6.77
CA ASN A 546 23.45 -1.85 -6.98
C ASN A 546 22.30 -2.79 -6.59
N THR A 547 22.51 -4.09 -6.78
CA THR A 547 21.63 -5.18 -6.34
C THR A 547 22.45 -6.21 -5.56
N HIS A 548 21.79 -7.24 -5.03
CA HIS A 548 22.46 -8.34 -4.33
C HIS A 548 23.30 -9.25 -5.26
N ASP A 549 23.11 -9.14 -6.58
CA ASP A 549 23.88 -9.85 -7.62
C ASP A 549 25.10 -9.06 -8.12
N LEU A 550 25.25 -7.82 -7.65
CA LEU A 550 26.42 -6.98 -7.90
C LEU A 550 27.27 -6.92 -6.62
N PRO A 551 28.59 -6.68 -6.73
CA PRO A 551 29.37 -6.32 -5.55
C PRO A 551 28.76 -5.04 -4.91
N PRO A 552 28.85 -4.90 -3.57
CA PRO A 552 28.62 -3.62 -2.92
C PRO A 552 29.40 -2.50 -3.60
N THR A 553 28.93 -1.26 -3.52
CA THR A 553 29.53 -0.14 -4.27
C THR A 553 31.01 0.05 -3.93
N ALA A 554 31.41 -0.14 -2.67
CA ALA A 554 32.83 -0.10 -2.30
C ALA A 554 33.65 -1.17 -3.06
N GLY A 555 33.15 -2.41 -3.12
CA GLY A 555 33.79 -3.49 -3.86
C GLY A 555 33.71 -3.32 -5.39
N TYR A 556 32.65 -2.67 -5.90
CA TYR A 556 32.53 -2.33 -7.32
C TYR A 556 33.61 -1.31 -7.71
N LEU A 557 33.75 -0.22 -6.95
CA LEU A 557 34.77 0.82 -7.17
C LEU A 557 36.21 0.28 -7.13
N GLU A 558 36.46 -0.77 -6.35
CA GLU A 558 37.75 -1.44 -6.22
C GLU A 558 37.96 -2.56 -7.26
N GLY A 559 36.94 -2.94 -8.04
CA GLY A 559 37.03 -4.00 -9.04
C GLY A 559 37.03 -5.43 -8.48
N VAL A 560 36.56 -5.65 -7.25
CA VAL A 560 36.61 -6.97 -6.54
C VAL A 560 35.97 -8.11 -7.34
N HIS A 561 34.86 -7.82 -8.01
CA HIS A 561 34.15 -8.76 -8.89
C HIS A 561 34.96 -9.17 -10.13
N LEU A 562 35.88 -8.33 -10.62
CA LEU A 562 36.75 -8.66 -11.74
C LEU A 562 37.79 -9.70 -11.30
N ASP A 563 38.40 -9.49 -10.12
CA ASP A 563 39.36 -10.43 -9.53
C ASP A 563 38.72 -11.80 -9.30
N LEU A 564 37.50 -11.82 -8.76
CA LEU A 564 36.76 -13.06 -8.52
C LEU A 564 36.46 -13.79 -9.83
N ARG A 565 35.87 -13.11 -10.81
CA ARG A 565 35.51 -13.74 -12.10
C ARG A 565 36.74 -14.23 -12.87
N GLU A 566 37.82 -13.47 -12.87
CA GLU A 566 39.10 -13.89 -13.48
C GLU A 566 39.61 -15.18 -12.79
N SER A 567 39.61 -15.21 -11.45
CA SER A 567 40.08 -16.37 -10.68
C SER A 567 39.26 -17.64 -10.92
N LEU A 568 37.98 -17.49 -11.27
CA LEU A 568 37.05 -18.58 -11.55
C LEU A 568 36.97 -18.94 -13.05
N GLY A 569 37.68 -18.22 -13.92
CA GLY A 569 37.63 -18.43 -15.37
C GLY A 569 36.28 -18.06 -16.00
N LEU A 570 35.60 -17.06 -15.44
CA LEU A 570 34.28 -16.57 -15.87
C LEU A 570 34.36 -15.35 -16.80
N VAL A 571 35.57 -14.93 -17.18
CA VAL A 571 35.81 -13.83 -18.12
C VAL A 571 36.02 -14.42 -19.51
N ASP A 572 35.24 -13.96 -20.48
CA ASP A 572 35.52 -14.23 -21.91
C ASP A 572 36.37 -13.10 -22.48
N GLY A 573 37.35 -13.44 -23.33
CA GLY A 573 38.30 -12.47 -23.87
C GLY A 573 39.47 -12.13 -22.93
N ASP A 574 39.98 -10.89 -23.03
CA ASP A 574 41.15 -10.41 -22.26
C ASP A 574 40.68 -9.69 -20.97
N PRO A 575 41.01 -10.20 -19.77
CA PRO A 575 40.69 -9.53 -18.50
C PRO A 575 41.17 -8.08 -18.40
N ALA A 576 42.24 -7.70 -19.13
CA ALA A 576 42.73 -6.32 -19.15
C ALA A 576 41.74 -5.36 -19.85
N ASP A 577 41.09 -5.81 -20.92
CA ASP A 577 40.09 -5.01 -21.65
C ASP A 577 38.84 -4.80 -20.78
N GLU A 578 38.42 -5.83 -20.04
CA GLU A 578 37.28 -5.74 -19.12
C GLU A 578 37.56 -4.76 -17.96
N ARG A 579 38.77 -4.80 -17.37
CA ARG A 579 39.20 -3.84 -16.36
C ARG A 579 39.22 -2.40 -16.88
N ALA A 580 39.74 -2.18 -18.09
CA ALA A 580 39.76 -0.85 -18.70
C ALA A 580 38.34 -0.31 -18.96
N GLY A 581 37.42 -1.17 -19.44
CA GLY A 581 36.01 -0.79 -19.63
C GLY A 581 35.29 -0.46 -18.32
N HIS A 582 35.58 -1.22 -17.26
CA HIS A 582 35.07 -0.95 -15.92
C HIS A 582 35.59 0.38 -15.36
N GLU A 583 36.90 0.64 -15.43
CA GLU A 583 37.51 1.90 -14.97
C GLU A 583 36.93 3.12 -15.71
N HIS A 584 36.75 3.00 -17.03
CA HIS A 584 36.13 4.04 -17.85
C HIS A 584 34.68 4.33 -17.41
N THR A 585 33.90 3.28 -17.15
CA THR A 585 32.51 3.42 -16.66
C THR A 585 32.47 4.07 -15.28
N VAL A 586 33.29 3.60 -14.33
CA VAL A 586 33.37 4.17 -12.98
C VAL A 586 33.76 5.64 -13.02
N ALA A 587 34.77 6.01 -13.83
CA ALA A 587 35.19 7.40 -14.00
C ALA A 587 34.05 8.28 -14.52
N GLY A 588 33.29 7.81 -15.52
CA GLY A 588 32.14 8.53 -16.06
C GLY A 588 31.07 8.85 -15.01
N PHE A 589 30.73 7.89 -14.15
CA PHE A 589 29.76 8.11 -13.05
C PHE A 589 30.29 9.04 -11.97
N LEU A 590 31.57 8.92 -11.59
CA LEU A 590 32.17 9.81 -10.59
C LEU A 590 32.27 11.25 -11.10
N ASP A 591 32.63 11.44 -12.37
CA ASP A 591 32.68 12.77 -13.00
C ASP A 591 31.29 13.41 -13.08
N ALA A 592 30.24 12.64 -13.36
CA ALA A 592 28.86 13.12 -13.36
C ALA A 592 28.39 13.48 -11.93
N ALA A 593 28.65 12.61 -10.96
CA ALA A 593 28.28 12.85 -9.56
C ALA A 593 29.01 14.05 -8.94
N ALA A 594 30.26 14.31 -9.35
CA ALA A 594 31.06 15.44 -8.88
C ALA A 594 30.52 16.82 -9.34
N GLN A 595 29.59 16.85 -10.30
CA GLN A 595 28.93 18.09 -10.74
C GLN A 595 27.84 18.56 -9.78
N LEU A 596 27.39 17.70 -8.87
CA LEU A 596 26.39 18.06 -7.87
C LEU A 596 26.97 19.02 -6.82
N PRO A 597 26.21 20.05 -6.38
CA PRO A 597 26.63 20.89 -5.27
C PRO A 597 26.93 20.06 -4.01
N SER A 598 27.94 20.48 -3.24
CA SER A 598 28.16 19.92 -1.90
C SER A 598 26.95 20.21 -1.01
N ASP A 599 26.57 19.26 -0.15
CA ASP A 599 25.59 19.48 0.92
C ASP A 599 26.33 19.54 2.28
N PRO A 600 26.57 20.74 2.85
CA PRO A 600 27.26 20.88 4.12
C PRO A 600 26.54 20.22 5.31
N ALA A 601 25.22 20.01 5.22
CA ALA A 601 24.44 19.42 6.31
C ALA A 601 24.81 17.94 6.56
N LEU A 602 25.36 17.25 5.55
CA LEU A 602 25.80 15.85 5.67
C LEU A 602 27.09 15.69 6.49
N GLY A 603 27.75 16.79 6.88
CA GLY A 603 29.03 16.73 7.58
C GLY A 603 30.16 16.17 6.71
N ARG A 604 31.21 15.65 7.35
CA ARG A 604 32.43 15.18 6.67
C ARG A 604 32.43 13.64 6.55
N PRO A 605 32.62 13.09 5.34
CA PRO A 605 32.82 11.64 5.16
C PRO A 605 34.07 11.14 5.89
N SER A 606 34.04 9.88 6.32
CA SER A 606 35.13 9.23 7.07
C SER A 606 36.34 8.94 6.18
N ASP A 607 36.10 8.62 4.90
CA ASP A 607 37.11 8.28 3.90
C ASP A 607 36.67 8.66 2.48
N GLU A 608 37.56 8.48 1.50
CA GLU A 608 37.30 8.80 0.09
C GLU A 608 36.25 7.87 -0.54
N THR A 609 36.21 6.59 -0.14
CA THR A 609 35.24 5.62 -0.64
C THR A 609 33.82 5.99 -0.21
N GLU A 610 33.63 6.41 1.04
CA GLU A 610 32.36 6.97 1.53
C GLU A 610 31.94 8.20 0.73
N ALA A 611 32.87 9.12 0.47
CA ALA A 611 32.57 10.32 -0.31
C ALA A 611 32.07 9.98 -1.73
N LYS A 612 32.68 8.97 -2.37
CA LYS A 612 32.24 8.45 -3.68
C LYS A 612 30.86 7.80 -3.60
N ILE A 613 30.60 6.96 -2.60
CA ILE A 613 29.30 6.33 -2.38
C ILE A 613 28.20 7.38 -2.19
N LEU A 614 28.42 8.37 -1.31
CA LEU A 614 27.47 9.47 -1.09
C LEU A 614 27.18 10.25 -2.38
N ALA A 615 28.22 10.52 -3.18
CA ALA A 615 28.05 11.22 -4.46
C ALA A 615 27.20 10.41 -5.46
N LEU A 616 27.46 9.10 -5.58
CA LEU A 616 26.72 8.21 -6.49
C LEU A 616 25.26 8.06 -6.08
N HIS A 617 24.97 7.90 -4.78
CA HIS A 617 23.59 7.82 -4.28
C HIS A 617 22.82 9.14 -4.47
N ARG A 618 23.46 10.29 -4.24
CA ARG A 618 22.86 11.61 -4.52
C ARG A 618 22.62 11.82 -6.02
N PHE A 619 23.50 11.31 -6.88
CA PHE A 619 23.32 11.34 -8.33
C PHE A 619 22.15 10.45 -8.77
N ALA A 620 22.07 9.23 -8.26
CA ALA A 620 20.94 8.33 -8.49
C ALA A 620 19.60 8.94 -8.02
N ALA A 621 19.57 9.60 -6.86
CA ALA A 621 18.40 10.30 -6.32
C ALA A 621 17.94 11.52 -7.17
N GLY A 622 18.71 11.91 -8.19
CA GLY A 622 18.25 12.83 -9.24
C GLY A 622 17.20 12.24 -10.19
N SER A 623 17.00 10.91 -10.16
CA SER A 623 16.01 10.21 -10.98
C SER A 623 14.57 10.51 -10.55
N PRO A 624 13.61 10.65 -11.48
CA PRO A 624 12.18 10.81 -11.14
C PRO A 624 11.53 9.49 -10.67
N ALA A 625 12.29 8.40 -10.52
CA ALA A 625 11.79 7.11 -10.05
C ALA A 625 10.96 7.25 -8.76
N ALA A 626 9.80 6.59 -8.74
CA ALA A 626 8.85 6.62 -7.63
C ALA A 626 9.48 6.10 -6.33
N LEU A 627 10.35 5.08 -6.42
CA LEU A 627 11.05 4.49 -5.29
C LEU A 627 12.57 4.52 -5.50
N HIS A 628 13.33 4.63 -4.41
CA HIS A 628 14.79 4.52 -4.39
C HIS A 628 15.23 3.50 -3.34
N ALA A 629 15.99 2.48 -3.73
CA ALA A 629 16.53 1.48 -2.81
C ALA A 629 18.00 1.77 -2.48
N VAL A 630 18.30 1.89 -1.19
CA VAL A 630 19.65 2.10 -0.64
C VAL A 630 20.14 0.78 -0.06
N ALA A 631 21.14 0.17 -0.69
CA ALA A 631 21.68 -1.09 -0.21
C ALA A 631 22.39 -0.92 1.13
N LEU A 632 21.99 -1.70 2.14
CA LEU A 632 22.55 -1.60 3.50
C LEU A 632 24.07 -1.84 3.51
N VAL A 633 24.58 -2.66 2.59
CA VAL A 633 26.01 -2.89 2.36
C VAL A 633 26.78 -1.61 2.04
N ASP A 634 26.18 -0.65 1.33
CA ASP A 634 26.80 0.65 1.04
C ASP A 634 26.79 1.57 2.27
N ALA A 635 25.73 1.48 3.09
CA ALA A 635 25.58 2.25 4.32
C ALA A 635 26.65 1.89 5.37
N VAL A 636 27.08 0.62 5.39
CA VAL A 636 28.14 0.15 6.30
C VAL A 636 29.52 0.08 5.65
N GLY A 637 29.61 0.19 4.32
CA GLY A 637 30.87 0.13 3.58
C GLY A 637 31.43 -1.28 3.36
N GLU A 638 30.55 -2.28 3.32
CA GLU A 638 30.88 -3.66 2.96
C GLU A 638 31.52 -3.72 1.56
N ARG A 639 32.43 -4.67 1.37
CA ARG A 639 33.15 -4.87 0.10
C ARG A 639 32.88 -6.24 -0.52
N ARG A 640 32.51 -7.21 0.31
CA ARG A 640 32.39 -8.62 -0.08
C ARG A 640 31.11 -8.84 -0.87
N ILE A 641 31.21 -9.66 -1.89
CA ILE A 641 30.09 -10.03 -2.77
C ILE A 641 29.15 -10.94 -1.99
N GLN A 642 27.83 -10.73 -2.08
CA GLN A 642 26.88 -11.67 -1.47
C GLN A 642 26.58 -12.83 -2.41
N ASN A 643 26.35 -12.53 -3.69
CA ASN A 643 26.14 -13.50 -4.74
C ASN A 643 26.97 -13.16 -5.98
N GLN A 644 27.69 -14.14 -6.52
CA GLN A 644 28.29 -14.09 -7.85
C GLN A 644 27.42 -14.94 -8.78
N PRO A 645 26.60 -14.33 -9.65
CA PRO A 645 25.81 -15.08 -10.61
C PRO A 645 26.68 -16.01 -11.47
N GLY A 646 26.16 -17.21 -11.75
CA GLY A 646 26.87 -18.22 -12.54
C GLY A 646 27.84 -19.10 -11.75
N THR A 647 27.89 -19.01 -10.42
CA THR A 647 28.73 -19.89 -9.59
C THR A 647 27.93 -20.83 -8.71
N THR A 648 28.50 -22.00 -8.46
CA THR A 648 28.03 -22.96 -7.45
C THR A 648 28.66 -22.68 -6.08
N GLN A 649 28.12 -23.30 -5.01
CA GLN A 649 28.63 -23.14 -3.64
C GLN A 649 30.09 -23.59 -3.45
N ASP A 650 30.59 -24.52 -4.28
CA ASP A 650 31.99 -24.95 -4.27
C ASP A 650 32.95 -23.98 -4.97
N GLN A 651 32.42 -23.14 -5.88
CA GLN A 651 33.20 -22.10 -6.55
C GLN A 651 33.25 -20.81 -5.74
N TYR A 652 32.10 -20.37 -5.22
CA TYR A 652 31.99 -19.20 -4.34
C TYR A 652 30.85 -19.41 -3.34
N ARG A 653 31.06 -19.00 -2.09
CA ARG A 653 30.11 -19.22 -0.99
C ARG A 653 28.96 -18.20 -1.02
N ASN A 654 28.14 -18.27 -2.06
CA ASN A 654 26.98 -17.40 -2.26
C ASN A 654 26.03 -17.45 -1.04
N TRP A 655 25.45 -16.32 -0.68
CA TRP A 655 24.38 -16.22 0.34
C TRP A 655 24.79 -16.57 1.77
N THR A 656 26.09 -16.60 2.06
CA THR A 656 26.64 -16.95 3.39
C THR A 656 27.50 -15.84 4.01
N VAL A 657 27.58 -14.67 3.39
CA VAL A 657 28.41 -13.56 3.85
C VAL A 657 27.61 -12.72 4.87
N PRO A 658 28.04 -12.64 6.15
CA PRO A 658 27.43 -11.74 7.14
C PRO A 658 27.69 -10.27 6.79
N LEU A 659 26.77 -9.37 7.14
CA LEU A 659 26.94 -7.93 6.96
C LEU A 659 28.16 -7.44 7.76
N GLY A 660 29.13 -6.84 7.08
CA GLY A 660 30.31 -6.29 7.71
C GLY A 660 30.64 -4.86 7.29
N GLY A 661 31.45 -4.22 8.12
CA GLY A 661 32.00 -2.90 7.85
C GLY A 661 33.16 -2.95 6.84
N PRO A 662 33.87 -1.83 6.63
CA PRO A 662 34.95 -1.76 5.65
C PRO A 662 36.11 -2.72 5.96
N ASP A 663 36.34 -3.04 7.23
CA ASP A 663 37.37 -3.98 7.68
C ASP A 663 36.90 -5.45 7.69
N GLY A 664 35.64 -5.70 7.31
CA GLY A 664 35.01 -7.02 7.32
C GLY A 664 34.55 -7.49 8.70
N ALA A 665 34.65 -6.64 9.74
CA ALA A 665 34.06 -6.93 11.04
C ALA A 665 32.53 -6.89 10.94
N VAL A 666 31.84 -7.82 11.61
CA VAL A 666 30.38 -7.87 11.60
C VAL A 666 29.80 -6.56 12.13
N VAL A 667 28.80 -6.03 11.42
CA VAL A 667 28.01 -4.86 11.87
C VAL A 667 26.62 -5.35 12.21
N HIS A 668 26.20 -5.12 13.45
CA HIS A 668 24.92 -5.63 13.93
C HIS A 668 23.74 -4.72 13.57
N ALA A 669 22.54 -5.28 13.51
CA ALA A 669 21.30 -4.55 13.23
C ALA A 669 21.08 -3.37 14.21
N ASP A 670 21.35 -3.59 15.50
CA ASP A 670 21.22 -2.60 16.59
C ASP A 670 22.29 -1.50 16.56
N GLU A 671 23.35 -1.67 15.76
CA GLU A 671 24.40 -0.66 15.58
C GLU A 671 24.09 0.31 14.43
N ILE A 672 23.14 -0.02 13.54
CA ILE A 672 22.83 0.78 12.35
C ILE A 672 22.33 2.19 12.73
N ALA A 673 21.41 2.30 13.70
CA ALA A 673 20.87 3.59 14.15
C ALA A 673 21.97 4.52 14.70
N ALA A 674 23.01 3.95 15.33
CA ALA A 674 24.11 4.71 15.89
C ALA A 674 25.26 4.96 14.88
N SER A 675 25.21 4.38 13.68
CA SER A 675 26.28 4.47 12.68
C SER A 675 26.27 5.82 11.97
N PRO A 676 27.29 6.68 12.16
CA PRO A 676 27.35 7.96 11.48
C PRO A 676 27.47 7.82 9.96
N ARG A 677 28.04 6.71 9.48
CA ARG A 677 28.16 6.41 8.05
C ARG A 677 26.80 6.08 7.45
N ALA A 678 26.02 5.23 8.13
CA ALA A 678 24.68 4.86 7.68
C ALA A 678 23.75 6.07 7.68
N GLY A 679 23.70 6.82 8.81
CA GLY A 679 22.89 8.03 8.92
C GLY A 679 23.23 9.07 7.84
N ARG A 680 24.51 9.32 7.56
CA ARG A 680 24.92 10.23 6.47
C ARG A 680 24.44 9.77 5.10
N LEU A 681 24.48 8.47 4.80
CA LEU A 681 23.99 7.96 3.51
C LEU A 681 22.48 8.08 3.40
N PHE A 682 21.75 7.75 4.47
CA PHE A 682 20.30 7.88 4.54
C PHE A 682 19.87 9.34 4.38
N ASP A 683 20.48 10.25 5.14
CA ASP A 683 20.24 11.70 5.02
C ASP A 683 20.58 12.24 3.63
N ALA A 684 21.64 11.75 3.00
CA ALA A 684 22.05 12.18 1.67
C ALA A 684 20.98 11.85 0.61
N VAL A 685 20.33 10.68 0.75
CA VAL A 685 19.26 10.25 -0.15
C VAL A 685 17.96 10.98 0.17
N ASP A 686 17.52 11.00 1.44
CA ASP A 686 16.26 11.66 1.81
C ASP A 686 16.29 13.14 1.42
N ARG A 687 17.31 13.90 1.86
CA ARG A 687 17.42 15.33 1.57
C ARG A 687 17.41 15.60 0.07
N ARG A 688 18.11 14.79 -0.72
CA ARG A 688 18.13 14.97 -2.19
C ARG A 688 16.76 14.72 -2.81
N LEU A 689 16.01 13.73 -2.32
CA LEU A 689 14.66 13.45 -2.82
C LEU A 689 13.64 14.52 -2.39
N ARG A 690 13.79 15.09 -1.20
CA ARG A 690 12.92 16.14 -0.64
C ARG A 690 13.21 17.54 -1.18
N GLN A 691 14.37 17.76 -1.79
CA GLN A 691 14.82 19.07 -2.26
C GLN A 691 13.85 19.74 -3.24
N ASP A 692 13.11 18.96 -4.03
CA ASP A 692 12.19 19.48 -5.06
C ASP A 692 10.71 19.39 -4.61
N VAL A 693 10.44 19.03 -3.34
CA VAL A 693 9.07 18.84 -2.84
C VAL A 693 8.54 20.16 -2.26
N PRO A 694 7.44 20.71 -2.81
CA PRO A 694 6.89 21.99 -2.35
C PRO A 694 6.32 21.90 -0.93
N VAL A 695 6.58 22.93 -0.12
CA VAL A 695 6.13 23.04 1.28
C VAL A 695 4.85 23.88 1.36
N ALA A 696 3.86 23.39 2.10
CA ALA A 696 2.66 24.15 2.45
C ALA A 696 2.70 24.50 3.94
N VAL A 697 2.74 25.80 4.27
CA VAL A 697 2.74 26.23 5.67
C VAL A 697 1.32 26.51 6.13
N LEU A 698 0.82 25.81 7.15
CA LEU A 698 -0.48 26.08 7.78
C LEU A 698 -0.27 26.77 9.13
N VAL A 699 -1.05 27.80 9.43
CA VAL A 699 -0.93 28.55 10.68
C VAL A 699 -2.23 28.47 11.49
N ALA A 700 -2.15 27.83 12.65
CA ALA A 700 -3.24 27.66 13.60
C ALA A 700 -2.80 28.16 15.00
N PHE A 701 -2.76 29.47 15.17
CA PHE A 701 -2.10 30.08 16.34
C PHE A 701 -2.84 29.88 17.69
N HIS A 702 -4.16 29.74 17.66
CA HIS A 702 -5.02 29.82 18.85
C HIS A 702 -5.56 28.47 19.33
N THR A 703 -5.21 27.36 18.67
CA THR A 703 -5.60 26.01 19.08
C THR A 703 -4.63 24.99 18.52
N HIS A 704 -4.45 23.89 19.25
CA HIS A 704 -3.52 22.84 18.85
C HIS A 704 -4.22 21.82 17.94
N PRO A 705 -3.73 21.53 16.72
CA PRO A 705 -4.40 20.65 15.76
C PRO A 705 -4.53 19.19 16.24
N LEU A 706 -3.76 18.78 17.27
CA LEU A 706 -3.85 17.45 17.88
C LEU A 706 -4.84 17.35 19.05
N ASP A 707 -5.46 18.45 19.49
CA ASP A 707 -6.43 18.42 20.58
C ASP A 707 -7.72 17.69 20.17
N GLN A 708 -8.33 16.94 21.10
CA GLN A 708 -9.59 16.23 20.88
C GLN A 708 -10.73 17.22 20.54
N PRO A 709 -11.36 17.11 19.35
CA PRO A 709 -12.49 17.95 19.00
C PRO A 709 -13.65 17.79 19.98
N GLY A 710 -14.28 18.91 20.33
CA GLY A 710 -15.44 18.96 21.23
C GLY A 710 -15.11 19.38 22.67
N GLN A 711 -13.84 19.52 23.01
CA GLN A 711 -13.36 20.01 24.32
C GLN A 711 -12.71 21.40 24.19
N GLY A 712 -12.98 22.31 25.14
CA GLY A 712 -12.34 23.63 25.18
C GLY A 712 -12.55 24.48 23.91
N ASP A 713 -11.45 25.02 23.37
CA ASP A 713 -11.40 25.73 22.07
C ASP A 713 -11.20 24.78 20.88
N ALA A 714 -10.93 23.49 21.11
CA ALA A 714 -10.75 22.49 20.06
C ALA A 714 -12.11 22.08 19.46
N GLY A 715 -12.27 22.32 18.16
CA GLY A 715 -13.54 22.10 17.46
C GLY A 715 -13.34 21.81 15.97
N GLY A 716 -14.31 22.21 15.15
CA GLY A 716 -14.27 21.93 13.71
C GLY A 716 -13.00 22.43 13.01
N LEU A 717 -12.42 23.55 13.45
CA LEU A 717 -11.17 24.08 12.87
C LEU A 717 -10.02 23.07 12.97
N ASN A 718 -9.87 22.40 14.12
CA ASN A 718 -8.83 21.40 14.34
C ASN A 718 -8.99 20.25 13.33
N THR A 719 -10.23 19.78 13.16
CA THR A 719 -10.58 18.79 12.14
C THR A 719 -10.20 19.28 10.74
N TYR A 720 -10.48 20.53 10.38
CA TYR A 720 -10.08 21.12 9.09
C TYR A 720 -8.57 21.13 8.90
N VAL A 721 -7.82 21.74 9.81
CA VAL A 721 -6.35 21.88 9.68
C VAL A 721 -5.71 20.50 9.62
N ARG A 722 -6.16 19.57 10.46
CA ARG A 722 -5.69 18.19 10.49
C ARG A 722 -5.88 17.50 9.14
N HIS A 723 -7.10 17.50 8.60
CA HIS A 723 -7.40 16.78 7.37
C HIS A 723 -6.91 17.51 6.11
N GLU A 724 -6.86 18.84 6.12
CA GLU A 724 -6.22 19.64 5.07
C GLU A 724 -4.73 19.30 5.00
N ALA A 725 -4.02 19.34 6.12
CA ALA A 725 -2.60 19.00 6.17
C ALA A 725 -2.38 17.58 5.65
N ALA A 726 -3.12 16.60 6.17
CA ALA A 726 -3.02 15.21 5.73
C ALA A 726 -3.31 15.03 4.23
N ALA A 727 -4.29 15.75 3.68
CA ALA A 727 -4.61 15.72 2.26
C ALA A 727 -3.56 16.42 1.39
N LEU A 728 -3.03 17.55 1.82
CA LEU A 728 -1.93 18.22 1.13
C LEU A 728 -0.71 17.30 1.03
N ALA A 729 -0.40 16.61 2.13
CA ALA A 729 0.63 15.57 2.18
C ALA A 729 0.37 14.50 1.11
N ARG A 730 -0.80 13.83 1.15
CA ARG A 730 -1.18 12.82 0.15
C ARG A 730 -1.13 13.30 -1.30
N THR A 731 -1.26 14.60 -1.56
CA THR A 731 -1.15 15.16 -2.91
C THR A 731 0.29 15.53 -3.32
N GLY A 732 1.30 15.23 -2.50
CA GLY A 732 2.72 15.42 -2.82
C GLY A 732 3.31 16.75 -2.33
N MET A 733 2.74 17.37 -1.30
CA MET A 733 3.34 18.54 -0.63
C MET A 733 3.90 18.14 0.73
N ARG A 734 4.78 18.98 1.31
CA ARG A 734 5.24 18.86 2.71
C ARG A 734 4.50 19.86 3.59
N PRO A 735 3.49 19.45 4.38
CA PRO A 735 2.75 20.37 5.23
C PRO A 735 3.50 20.64 6.55
N VAL A 736 3.71 21.92 6.86
CA VAL A 736 4.24 22.37 8.16
C VAL A 736 3.16 23.17 8.86
N VAL A 737 2.66 22.67 9.98
CA VAL A 737 1.61 23.31 10.79
C VAL A 737 2.23 24.01 11.98
N PHE A 738 2.18 25.33 12.01
CA PHE A 738 2.59 26.12 13.16
C PHE A 738 1.43 26.35 14.13
N THR A 739 1.65 26.03 15.40
CA THR A 739 0.73 26.28 16.53
C THR A 739 1.51 26.84 17.71
N ARG A 740 0.85 27.56 18.64
CA ARG A 740 1.50 28.14 19.80
C ARG A 740 1.96 27.05 20.77
N GLY A 741 3.25 27.04 21.11
CA GLY A 741 3.84 26.27 22.19
C GLY A 741 3.88 27.06 23.50
N THR A 742 3.81 26.35 24.62
CA THR A 742 3.92 26.93 25.97
C THR A 742 5.31 26.76 26.61
N GLY A 743 6.16 25.95 26.00
CA GLY A 743 7.56 25.72 26.40
C GLY A 743 8.52 26.81 25.91
N PRO A 744 9.78 26.80 26.40
CA PRO A 744 10.79 27.79 26.02
C PRO A 744 11.39 27.55 24.63
N ASP A 745 11.35 26.31 24.14
CA ASP A 745 11.92 25.87 22.87
C ASP A 745 10.82 25.33 21.95
N PRO A 746 10.98 25.42 20.61
CA PRO A 746 10.06 24.78 19.70
C PRO A 746 9.97 23.26 19.93
N VAL A 747 8.75 22.73 19.93
CA VAL A 747 8.52 21.28 19.98
C VAL A 747 8.00 20.84 18.63
N VAL A 748 8.69 19.87 18.03
CA VAL A 748 8.29 19.27 16.74
C VAL A 748 7.61 17.94 17.02
N SER A 749 6.42 17.76 16.45
CA SER A 749 5.66 16.51 16.52
C SER A 749 5.12 16.14 15.14
N ALA A 750 4.84 14.86 14.92
CA ALA A 750 4.14 14.37 13.74
C ALA A 750 2.64 14.28 14.01
N LEU A 751 1.81 14.62 13.03
CA LEU A 751 0.37 14.41 13.13
C LEU A 751 0.04 12.91 13.00
N PRO A 752 -0.61 12.26 13.99
CA PRO A 752 -0.94 10.84 13.89
C PRO A 752 -1.93 10.58 12.75
N SER A 753 -1.67 9.56 11.93
CA SER A 753 -2.65 9.09 10.95
C SER A 753 -3.91 8.59 11.64
N ALA A 754 -5.09 9.00 11.15
CA ALA A 754 -6.38 8.53 11.65
C ALA A 754 -6.77 7.13 11.09
N ALA A 755 -6.08 6.65 10.06
CA ALA A 755 -6.33 5.36 9.41
C ALA A 755 -5.09 4.45 9.51
N PRO A 756 -5.21 3.21 10.03
CA PRO A 756 -4.10 2.27 10.10
C PRO A 756 -3.67 1.70 8.74
N ARG A 757 -4.46 1.92 7.67
CA ARG A 757 -4.17 1.41 6.30
C ARG A 757 -3.65 2.46 5.32
N VAL A 758 -3.83 3.74 5.64
CA VAL A 758 -3.26 4.86 4.90
C VAL A 758 -2.52 5.66 5.94
N GLN A 759 -1.20 5.48 6.07
CA GLN A 759 -0.42 6.44 6.84
C GLN A 759 -0.59 7.81 6.18
N ALA A 760 -1.38 8.68 6.79
CA ALA A 760 -1.26 10.11 6.52
C ALA A 760 0.21 10.46 6.77
N GLU A 761 0.85 11.02 5.75
CA GLU A 761 2.27 11.35 5.73
C GLU A 761 2.65 12.30 6.87
N GLU A 762 3.94 12.45 7.13
CA GLU A 762 4.52 13.35 8.14
C GLU A 762 4.09 14.81 7.91
N VAL A 763 2.91 15.16 8.42
CA VAL A 763 2.55 16.54 8.71
C VAL A 763 3.38 16.94 9.91
N THR A 764 4.33 17.86 9.70
CA THR A 764 5.15 18.40 10.77
C THR A 764 4.33 19.42 11.53
N VAL A 765 4.04 19.18 12.80
CA VAL A 765 3.42 20.15 13.71
C VAL A 765 4.53 20.76 14.56
N VAL A 766 4.71 22.08 14.44
CA VAL A 766 5.72 22.82 15.19
C VAL A 766 5.02 23.73 16.19
N GLU A 767 5.18 23.41 17.47
CA GLU A 767 4.76 24.25 18.58
C GLU A 767 5.81 25.33 18.82
N VAL A 768 5.47 26.58 18.52
CA VAL A 768 6.41 27.69 18.58
C VAL A 768 6.16 28.53 19.83
N PRO A 769 7.19 28.82 20.65
CA PRO A 769 7.05 29.67 21.84
C PRO A 769 6.49 31.05 21.48
N ALA A 770 5.42 31.46 22.15
CA ALA A 770 4.86 32.80 22.02
C ALA A 770 4.05 33.21 23.26
N GLY A 771 4.46 34.30 23.90
CA GLY A 771 3.84 34.80 25.13
C GLY A 771 4.06 33.93 26.37
N PRO A 772 3.43 34.28 27.51
CA PRO A 772 3.62 33.55 28.77
C PRO A 772 3.03 32.13 28.70
N GLY A 773 3.56 31.20 29.49
CA GLY A 773 3.02 29.84 29.59
C GLY A 773 1.63 29.81 30.25
N GLY A 774 0.70 29.02 29.69
CA GLY A 774 -0.67 28.84 30.20
C GLY A 774 -1.78 29.29 29.23
N GLU A 775 -3.04 29.13 29.67
CA GLU A 775 -4.23 29.58 28.94
C GLU A 775 -4.29 31.12 28.90
N LEU A 776 -4.57 31.66 27.71
CA LEU A 776 -4.70 33.09 27.44
C LEU A 776 -6.06 33.38 26.83
N SER A 777 -6.60 34.57 27.09
CA SER A 777 -7.76 35.06 26.36
C SER A 777 -7.42 35.28 24.88
N LYS A 778 -8.43 35.35 24.01
CA LYS A 778 -8.22 35.58 22.57
C LYS A 778 -7.62 36.96 22.30
N GLU A 779 -7.98 37.94 23.11
CA GLU A 779 -7.43 39.29 23.09
C GLU A 779 -5.96 39.31 23.52
N ASP A 780 -5.59 38.57 24.58
CA ASP A 780 -4.19 38.49 25.02
C ASP A 780 -3.33 37.71 24.02
N LEU A 781 -3.88 36.66 23.39
CA LEU A 781 -3.19 35.91 22.32
C LEU A 781 -2.83 36.82 21.14
N ALA A 782 -3.74 37.70 20.71
CA ALA A 782 -3.51 38.59 19.57
C ALA A 782 -2.23 39.44 19.71
N ALA A 783 -1.88 39.84 20.94
CA ALA A 783 -0.68 40.62 21.24
C ALA A 783 0.65 39.88 20.99
N HIS A 784 0.62 38.54 20.86
CA HIS A 784 1.81 37.70 20.70
C HIS A 784 2.01 37.15 19.28
N ALA A 785 1.18 37.55 18.31
CA ALA A 785 1.27 37.04 16.94
C ALA A 785 2.61 37.37 16.24
N ASP A 786 3.24 38.51 16.56
CA ASP A 786 4.53 38.91 15.98
C ASP A 786 5.72 38.11 16.52
N GLU A 787 5.69 37.77 17.81
CA GLU A 787 6.68 36.92 18.47
C GLU A 787 6.60 35.51 17.88
N PHE A 788 5.38 34.97 17.78
CA PHE A 788 5.09 33.69 17.16
C PHE A 788 5.62 33.59 15.73
N ALA A 789 5.35 34.60 14.89
CA ALA A 789 5.81 34.63 13.50
C ALA A 789 7.34 34.71 13.38
N GLY A 790 8.01 35.45 14.27
CA GLY A 790 9.47 35.55 14.30
C GLY A 790 10.14 34.22 14.61
N ASN A 791 9.61 33.49 15.60
CA ASN A 791 10.13 32.19 15.99
C ASN A 791 9.82 31.10 14.93
N ALA A 792 8.66 31.16 14.28
CA ALA A 792 8.34 30.28 13.15
C ALA A 792 9.29 30.49 11.95
N LEU A 793 9.61 31.74 11.61
CA LEU A 793 10.56 32.06 10.55
C LEU A 793 11.98 31.59 10.87
N ALA A 794 12.44 31.77 12.11
CA ALA A 794 13.76 31.29 12.53
C ALA A 794 13.88 29.76 12.37
N TRP A 795 12.79 29.02 12.66
CA TRP A 795 12.74 27.58 12.43
C TRP A 795 12.78 27.24 10.92
N LEU A 796 11.99 27.91 10.08
CA LEU A 796 11.99 27.69 8.62
C LEU A 796 13.36 27.96 7.97
N ASP A 797 14.07 29.00 8.42
CA ASP A 797 15.41 29.34 7.95
C ASP A 797 16.45 28.27 8.35
N GLN A 798 16.36 27.74 9.58
CA GLN A 798 17.24 26.67 10.05
C GLN A 798 17.08 25.40 9.21
N GLU A 799 15.85 25.10 8.77
CA GLU A 799 15.54 23.97 7.89
C GLU A 799 15.88 24.24 6.40
N GLY A 800 16.32 25.45 6.06
CA GLY A 800 16.68 25.86 4.69
C GLY A 800 15.49 26.12 3.76
N LEU A 801 14.25 26.01 4.25
CA LEU A 801 13.04 26.02 3.43
C LEU A 801 12.77 27.37 2.74
N VAL A 802 13.23 28.46 3.36
CA VAL A 802 13.13 29.82 2.79
C VAL A 802 14.21 30.05 1.73
N ALA A 803 15.46 29.68 2.03
CA ALA A 803 16.58 29.88 1.11
C ALA A 803 16.47 29.06 -0.16
N ASP A 804 15.86 27.88 -0.07
CA ASP A 804 15.64 26.96 -1.19
C ASP A 804 14.36 27.26 -1.99
N GLU A 805 13.64 28.35 -1.67
CA GLU A 805 12.39 28.77 -2.34
C GLU A 805 11.31 27.65 -2.38
N GLN A 806 11.27 26.78 -1.36
CA GLN A 806 10.39 25.60 -1.33
C GLN A 806 8.96 25.90 -0.89
N ILE A 807 8.71 27.03 -0.23
CA ILE A 807 7.39 27.36 0.33
C ILE A 807 6.42 27.76 -0.78
N ALA A 808 5.53 26.85 -1.15
CA ALA A 808 4.56 27.06 -2.22
C ALA A 808 3.40 27.99 -1.81
N PHE A 809 3.00 27.98 -0.54
CA PHE A 809 2.04 28.93 0.03
C PHE A 809 2.02 28.90 1.57
N VAL A 810 1.45 29.94 2.17
CA VAL A 810 1.15 30.03 3.60
C VAL A 810 -0.36 30.21 3.81
N HIS A 811 -1.00 29.30 4.53
CA HIS A 811 -2.44 29.31 4.80
C HIS A 811 -2.73 29.60 6.28
N GLY A 812 -3.31 30.77 6.55
CA GLY A 812 -3.78 31.12 7.90
C GLY A 812 -5.20 30.61 8.15
N HIS A 813 -5.43 30.02 9.34
CA HIS A 813 -6.75 29.60 9.78
C HIS A 813 -7.21 30.43 10.98
N TYR A 814 -8.37 31.07 10.85
CA TYR A 814 -8.97 32.00 11.83
C TYR A 814 -8.25 33.35 11.93
N TRP A 815 -8.99 34.37 12.36
CA TRP A 815 -8.52 35.76 12.34
C TRP A 815 -7.24 36.00 13.15
N LEU A 816 -7.06 35.28 14.27
CA LEU A 816 -5.86 35.38 15.12
C LEU A 816 -4.57 34.91 14.42
N SER A 817 -4.68 34.02 13.44
CA SER A 817 -3.52 33.48 12.72
C SER A 817 -3.07 34.40 11.57
N ALA A 818 -3.90 35.39 11.19
CA ALA A 818 -3.65 36.22 10.01
C ALA A 818 -2.36 37.06 10.07
N PRO A 819 -2.04 37.78 11.17
CA PRO A 819 -0.82 38.58 11.22
C PRO A 819 0.44 37.74 11.03
N ALA A 820 0.50 36.57 11.67
CA ALA A 820 1.61 35.64 11.57
C ALA A 820 1.72 35.02 10.16
N ALA A 821 0.61 34.50 9.62
CA ALA A 821 0.58 33.91 8.28
C ALA A 821 1.04 34.90 7.21
N ARG A 822 0.57 36.15 7.28
CA ARG A 822 0.97 37.21 6.35
C ARG A 822 2.47 37.51 6.43
N ARG A 823 3.03 37.60 7.64
CA ARG A 823 4.45 37.90 7.83
C ARG A 823 5.33 36.76 7.34
N ILE A 824 4.95 35.51 7.58
CA ILE A 824 5.66 34.34 7.08
C ILE A 824 5.63 34.33 5.55
N ALA A 825 4.46 34.55 4.93
CA ALA A 825 4.29 34.60 3.48
C ALA A 825 5.19 35.66 2.82
N GLN A 826 5.28 36.86 3.41
CA GLN A 826 6.11 37.95 2.92
C GLN A 826 7.62 37.65 2.99
N ALA A 827 8.08 36.98 4.05
CA ALA A 827 9.48 36.62 4.21
C ALA A 827 9.89 35.49 3.25
N ALA A 828 8.95 34.58 2.92
CA ALA A 828 9.15 33.47 2.01
C ALA A 828 8.87 33.78 0.53
N ASP A 829 8.47 35.02 0.19
CA ASP A 829 7.95 35.41 -1.14
C ASP A 829 6.87 34.45 -1.68
N ALA A 830 6.00 33.98 -0.79
CA ALA A 830 4.99 32.96 -1.08
C ALA A 830 3.56 33.54 -1.01
N PRO A 831 2.59 32.99 -1.77
CA PRO A 831 1.18 33.37 -1.69
C PRO A 831 0.58 33.20 -0.28
N TRP A 832 -0.20 34.20 0.16
CA TRP A 832 -0.95 34.14 1.42
C TRP A 832 -2.42 33.75 1.20
N LEU A 833 -2.79 32.58 1.75
CA LEU A 833 -4.13 32.03 1.77
C LEU A 833 -4.77 32.22 3.15
N HIS A 834 -6.09 32.38 3.21
CA HIS A 834 -6.79 32.48 4.49
C HIS A 834 -8.20 31.87 4.52
N THR A 835 -8.49 31.10 5.58
CA THR A 835 -9.83 30.58 5.90
C THR A 835 -10.34 31.21 7.20
N MET A 836 -11.52 31.87 7.15
CA MET A 836 -12.09 32.58 8.29
C MET A 836 -12.63 31.65 9.39
N HIS A 837 -13.16 30.48 9.02
CA HIS A 837 -13.91 29.51 9.84
C HIS A 837 -15.20 30.02 10.49
N THR A 838 -15.21 31.28 10.96
CA THR A 838 -16.40 32.02 11.38
C THR A 838 -16.22 33.50 11.06
N VAL A 839 -17.31 34.19 10.70
CA VAL A 839 -17.30 35.64 10.42
C VAL A 839 -18.13 36.36 11.49
N ALA A 840 -17.56 37.37 12.14
CA ALA A 840 -18.21 38.08 13.25
C ALA A 840 -19.60 38.59 12.89
N ALA A 841 -19.74 39.20 11.72
CA ALA A 841 -21.01 39.74 11.23
C ALA A 841 -22.08 38.66 11.00
N MET A 842 -21.71 37.44 10.58
CA MET A 842 -22.66 36.33 10.45
C MET A 842 -23.16 35.85 11.81
N LYS A 843 -22.25 35.77 12.79
CA LYS A 843 -22.60 35.34 14.14
C LYS A 843 -23.55 36.33 14.80
N MET A 844 -23.27 37.63 14.69
CA MET A 844 -24.15 38.70 15.18
C MET A 844 -25.50 38.76 14.44
N ALA A 845 -25.56 38.38 13.17
CA ALA A 845 -26.82 38.33 12.42
C ALA A 845 -27.69 37.12 12.79
N ALA A 846 -27.06 35.99 13.14
CA ALA A 846 -27.74 34.76 13.52
C ALA A 846 -28.23 34.77 14.98
N ASP A 847 -27.58 35.57 15.84
CA ASP A 847 -27.90 35.69 17.26
C ASP A 847 -27.90 37.17 17.70
N PRO A 848 -29.08 37.78 17.95
CA PRO A 848 -29.19 39.16 18.42
C PRO A 848 -28.51 39.44 19.77
N ALA A 849 -28.20 38.41 20.56
CA ALA A 849 -27.47 38.53 21.82
C ALA A 849 -25.95 38.44 21.65
N ALA A 850 -25.45 38.02 20.47
CA ALA A 850 -24.02 37.92 20.22
C ALA A 850 -23.38 39.29 19.97
N ALA A 851 -22.28 39.56 20.67
CA ALA A 851 -21.41 40.73 20.47
C ALA A 851 -19.98 40.26 20.19
N GLU A 852 -19.32 40.88 19.21
CA GLU A 852 -17.94 40.56 18.78
C GLU A 852 -17.07 41.82 18.85
N SER A 853 -15.77 41.65 19.13
CA SER A 853 -14.85 42.78 19.35
C SER A 853 -14.58 43.60 18.07
N ASP A 854 -14.31 44.89 18.24
CA ASP A 854 -13.93 45.76 17.12
C ASP A 854 -12.59 45.36 16.49
N GLU A 855 -11.68 44.83 17.31
CA GLU A 855 -10.40 44.27 16.88
C GLU A 855 -10.59 43.11 15.91
N ARG A 856 -11.41 42.11 16.25
CA ARG A 856 -11.74 41.00 15.36
C ARG A 856 -12.34 41.49 14.05
N ARG A 857 -13.29 42.43 14.11
CA ARG A 857 -13.94 43.00 12.92
C ARG A 857 -12.97 43.81 12.05
N ALA A 858 -11.97 44.45 12.64
CA ALA A 858 -10.90 45.11 11.89
C ALA A 858 -10.02 44.07 11.19
N ALA A 859 -9.57 43.04 11.92
CA ALA A 859 -8.76 41.95 11.39
C ALA A 859 -9.46 41.22 10.22
N GLU A 860 -10.74 40.86 10.36
CA GLU A 860 -11.51 40.21 9.29
C GLU A 860 -11.57 41.05 7.99
N ARG A 861 -11.64 42.38 8.11
CA ARG A 861 -11.60 43.29 6.94
C ARG A 861 -10.21 43.40 6.33
N GLU A 862 -9.17 43.43 7.15
CA GLU A 862 -7.78 43.43 6.67
C GLU A 862 -7.43 42.14 5.94
N ILE A 863 -7.87 41.00 6.46
CA ILE A 863 -7.74 39.69 5.81
C ILE A 863 -8.45 39.72 4.45
N ALA A 864 -9.71 40.15 4.40
CA ALA A 864 -10.49 40.17 3.16
C ALA A 864 -9.84 41.08 2.08
N ALA A 865 -9.19 42.16 2.48
CA ALA A 865 -8.49 43.08 1.59
C ALA A 865 -7.06 42.61 1.23
N GLY A 866 -6.41 41.86 2.12
CA GLY A 866 -4.97 41.60 2.08
C GLY A 866 -4.56 40.21 1.59
N ALA A 867 -5.37 39.17 1.81
CA ALA A 867 -5.04 37.81 1.37
C ALA A 867 -5.03 37.71 -0.16
N ASP A 868 -4.12 36.90 -0.70
CA ASP A 868 -4.06 36.60 -2.14
C ASP A 868 -5.23 35.71 -2.55
N LEU A 869 -5.58 34.75 -1.68
CA LEU A 869 -6.76 33.90 -1.79
C LEU A 869 -7.48 33.74 -0.44
N LEU A 870 -8.79 33.86 -0.47
CA LEU A 870 -9.73 33.55 0.59
C LEU A 870 -10.36 32.19 0.28
N VAL A 871 -10.11 31.22 1.13
CA VAL A 871 -10.63 29.86 1.01
C VAL A 871 -11.92 29.77 1.82
N VAL A 872 -13.01 29.36 1.16
CA VAL A 872 -14.34 29.23 1.78
C VAL A 872 -14.92 27.86 1.52
N ASN A 873 -15.72 27.37 2.46
CA ASN A 873 -16.20 25.98 2.44
C ASN A 873 -17.45 25.80 1.59
N SER A 874 -18.16 26.90 1.31
CA SER A 874 -19.41 26.86 0.55
C SER A 874 -19.63 28.08 -0.34
N PRO A 875 -20.45 27.96 -1.39
CA PRO A 875 -20.92 29.10 -2.18
C PRO A 875 -21.69 30.13 -1.33
N GLY A 876 -22.33 29.69 -0.23
CA GLY A 876 -23.00 30.59 0.71
C GLY A 876 -22.03 31.52 1.42
N GLU A 877 -20.94 30.97 1.95
CA GLU A 877 -19.88 31.72 2.62
C GLU A 877 -19.17 32.69 1.66
N ALA A 878 -18.94 32.27 0.41
CA ALA A 878 -18.42 33.15 -0.64
C ALA A 878 -19.27 34.41 -0.81
N ARG A 879 -20.60 34.26 -0.84
CA ARG A 879 -21.53 35.42 -0.93
C ARG A 879 -21.41 36.31 0.29
N THR A 880 -21.35 35.74 1.49
CA THR A 880 -21.18 36.52 2.71
C THR A 880 -19.90 37.37 2.67
N LEU A 881 -18.75 36.79 2.30
CA LEU A 881 -17.50 37.56 2.25
C LEU A 881 -17.58 38.71 1.24
N MET A 882 -18.21 38.50 0.08
CA MET A 882 -18.43 39.56 -0.91
C MET A 882 -19.38 40.65 -0.41
N GLU A 883 -20.50 40.29 0.21
CA GLU A 883 -21.56 41.24 0.59
C GLU A 883 -21.24 42.00 1.89
N VAL A 884 -20.54 41.36 2.82
CA VAL A 884 -20.33 41.87 4.18
C VAL A 884 -18.93 42.45 4.37
N LEU A 885 -17.91 41.82 3.78
CA LEU A 885 -16.50 42.23 3.92
C LEU A 885 -15.92 42.83 2.64
N ASP A 886 -16.73 43.02 1.58
CA ASP A 886 -16.33 43.57 0.28
C ASP A 886 -15.16 42.80 -0.37
N ALA A 887 -15.09 41.49 -0.12
CA ALA A 887 -14.02 40.63 -0.63
C ALA A 887 -14.13 40.48 -2.17
N PRO A 888 -13.05 40.70 -2.94
CA PRO A 888 -13.10 40.56 -4.40
C PRO A 888 -13.35 39.12 -4.84
N ARG A 889 -14.37 38.88 -5.69
CA ARG A 889 -14.71 37.53 -6.20
C ARG A 889 -13.52 36.74 -6.76
N ARG A 890 -12.59 37.41 -7.46
CA ARG A 890 -11.39 36.77 -8.06
C ARG A 890 -10.42 36.19 -7.03
N ARG A 891 -10.53 36.63 -5.77
CA ARG A 891 -9.71 36.15 -4.65
C ARG A 891 -10.44 35.12 -3.80
N ILE A 892 -11.62 34.65 -4.19
CA ILE A 892 -12.38 33.67 -3.40
C ILE A 892 -12.36 32.33 -4.12
N VAL A 893 -11.86 31.30 -3.45
CA VAL A 893 -11.94 29.90 -3.90
C VAL A 893 -12.89 29.13 -2.99
N VAL A 894 -13.83 28.41 -3.61
CA VAL A 894 -14.72 27.49 -2.89
C VAL A 894 -14.07 26.11 -2.89
N ALA A 895 -13.55 25.71 -1.73
CA ALA A 895 -12.98 24.38 -1.50
C ALA A 895 -13.89 23.64 -0.51
N THR A 896 -14.66 22.68 -1.02
CA THR A 896 -15.62 21.93 -0.21
C THR A 896 -14.90 20.87 0.60
N PRO A 897 -15.10 20.79 1.93
CA PRO A 897 -14.42 19.82 2.79
C PRO A 897 -14.87 18.38 2.51
N GLY A 898 -14.02 17.43 2.88
CA GLY A 898 -14.30 16.00 2.79
C GLY A 898 -14.70 15.36 4.12
N VAL A 899 -14.87 14.04 4.08
CA VAL A 899 -15.04 13.16 5.24
C VAL A 899 -13.96 12.08 5.24
N ASP A 900 -13.52 11.65 6.42
CA ASP A 900 -12.61 10.52 6.59
C ASP A 900 -13.39 9.21 6.45
N THR A 901 -13.36 8.61 5.26
CA THR A 901 -14.14 7.39 4.96
C THR A 901 -13.53 6.11 5.52
N ASP A 902 -12.32 6.17 6.08
CA ASP A 902 -11.69 5.02 6.72
C ASP A 902 -12.25 4.84 8.15
N VAL A 903 -12.46 5.96 8.85
CA VAL A 903 -13.11 5.98 10.18
C VAL A 903 -14.63 5.95 10.05
N PHE A 904 -15.19 6.82 9.22
CA PHE A 904 -16.63 6.97 9.02
C PHE A 904 -17.09 6.17 7.80
N THR A 905 -17.51 4.94 8.06
CA THR A 905 -17.99 3.97 7.07
C THR A 905 -19.19 3.22 7.64
N PRO A 906 -20.12 2.71 6.81
CA PRO A 906 -21.22 1.87 7.31
C PRO A 906 -20.74 0.54 7.90
N ALA A 907 -19.53 0.10 7.58
CA ALA A 907 -18.94 -1.10 8.15
C ALA A 907 -18.42 -0.87 9.59
N GLY A 908 -18.45 -1.91 10.43
CA GLY A 908 -17.88 -1.89 11.77
C GLY A 908 -18.91 -1.96 12.90
N HIS A 909 -18.43 -1.89 14.14
CA HIS A 909 -19.25 -2.03 15.33
C HIS A 909 -20.22 -0.84 15.50
N ALA A 910 -21.47 -1.10 15.86
CA ALA A 910 -22.46 -0.07 16.21
C ALA A 910 -22.63 -0.03 17.73
N TRP A 911 -22.63 1.17 18.32
CA TRP A 911 -22.75 1.33 19.77
C TRP A 911 -23.66 2.51 20.14
N TRP A 912 -24.71 2.23 20.93
CA TRP A 912 -25.58 3.27 21.49
C TRP A 912 -25.21 3.53 22.97
N PRO A 913 -24.93 4.77 23.38
CA PRO A 913 -24.52 5.06 24.76
C PRO A 913 -25.59 4.69 25.81
N GLY A 914 -25.17 3.93 26.82
CA GLY A 914 -26.01 3.51 27.95
C GLY A 914 -26.78 2.20 27.78
N GLY A 915 -26.58 1.46 26.67
CA GLY A 915 -27.06 0.07 26.51
C GLY A 915 -26.06 -0.97 26.99
N GLU A 916 -26.50 -2.23 27.18
CA GLU A 916 -25.55 -3.36 27.30
C GLU A 916 -24.74 -3.44 25.99
N ALA A 917 -23.42 -3.61 26.13
CA ALA A 917 -22.53 -3.71 24.99
C ALA A 917 -22.83 -5.01 24.25
N GLU A 918 -23.20 -4.89 22.97
CA GLU A 918 -23.32 -5.90 21.91
C GLU A 918 -24.76 -6.03 21.34
N ASP A 919 -24.86 -5.75 20.03
CA ASP A 919 -26.00 -5.89 19.11
C ASP A 919 -27.22 -4.95 19.29
N VAL A 920 -27.08 -3.74 18.74
CA VAL A 920 -28.23 -2.91 18.36
C VAL A 920 -28.95 -3.57 17.18
N ASP A 921 -30.16 -4.11 17.40
CA ASP A 921 -30.99 -4.64 16.31
C ASP A 921 -31.42 -3.49 15.36
N PRO A 922 -31.01 -3.48 14.07
CA PRO A 922 -31.44 -2.48 13.10
C PRO A 922 -32.94 -2.53 12.78
N PHE A 923 -33.64 -3.59 13.19
CA PHE A 923 -35.09 -3.74 13.09
C PHE A 923 -35.84 -3.33 14.37
N ASP A 924 -35.14 -2.77 15.37
CA ASP A 924 -35.77 -2.20 16.55
C ASP A 924 -36.83 -1.13 16.14
N PRO A 925 -38.07 -1.25 16.64
CA PRO A 925 -39.12 -0.26 16.38
C PRO A 925 -38.90 1.10 17.06
N GLU A 926 -37.89 1.27 17.91
CA GLU A 926 -37.48 2.52 18.58
C GLU A 926 -36.59 3.39 17.66
N LEU A 927 -36.92 4.67 17.52
CA LEU A 927 -36.17 5.66 16.74
C LEU A 927 -35.07 6.30 17.60
N ARG A 928 -33.81 6.12 17.20
CA ARG A 928 -32.64 6.62 17.93
C ARG A 928 -32.11 7.91 17.30
N VAL A 929 -32.19 9.01 18.05
CA VAL A 929 -31.82 10.37 17.59
C VAL A 929 -30.52 10.82 18.26
N LEU A 930 -29.46 11.01 17.48
CA LEU A 930 -28.18 11.49 18.00
C LEU A 930 -27.98 12.97 17.69
N PHE A 931 -27.55 13.73 18.69
CA PHE A 931 -26.92 15.05 18.51
C PHE A 931 -25.44 14.90 18.88
N ALA A 932 -24.55 15.34 17.99
CA ALA A 932 -23.11 15.37 18.23
C ALA A 932 -22.57 16.78 17.97
N GLY A 933 -21.97 17.41 18.99
CA GLY A 933 -21.38 18.74 18.87
C GLY A 933 -21.32 19.51 20.19
N ARG A 934 -20.69 20.70 20.15
CA ARG A 934 -20.55 21.56 21.34
C ARG A 934 -21.90 21.98 21.93
N ILE A 935 -22.01 21.98 23.26
CA ILE A 935 -23.20 22.43 23.97
C ILE A 935 -23.15 23.96 24.06
N GLN A 936 -23.72 24.61 23.05
CA GLN A 936 -23.81 26.06 22.91
C GLN A 936 -25.19 26.43 22.38
N HIS A 937 -25.74 27.58 22.79
CA HIS A 937 -27.08 27.98 22.37
C HIS A 937 -27.22 28.02 20.83
N HIS A 938 -26.24 28.58 20.12
CA HIS A 938 -26.27 28.63 18.65
C HIS A 938 -26.14 27.27 17.95
N LYS A 939 -25.67 26.21 18.64
CA LYS A 939 -25.63 24.84 18.09
C LYS A 939 -26.97 24.11 18.20
N GLY A 940 -27.88 24.62 19.04
CA GLY A 940 -29.28 24.25 19.08
C GLY A 940 -29.71 22.97 19.82
N PRO A 941 -28.89 22.28 20.65
CA PRO A 941 -29.37 21.06 21.33
C PRO A 941 -30.62 21.31 22.20
N GLN A 942 -30.80 22.55 22.71
CA GLN A 942 -32.01 22.96 23.42
C GLN A 942 -33.28 22.92 22.55
N VAL A 943 -33.15 23.16 21.24
CA VAL A 943 -34.29 23.08 20.30
C VAL A 943 -34.75 21.63 20.14
N LEU A 944 -33.80 20.68 20.09
CA LEU A 944 -34.10 19.25 20.04
C LEU A 944 -34.85 18.81 21.31
N ILE A 945 -34.35 19.16 22.50
CA ILE A 945 -35.00 18.80 23.77
C ILE A 945 -36.42 19.38 23.87
N SER A 946 -36.61 20.67 23.57
CA SER A 946 -37.93 21.29 23.57
C SER A 946 -38.87 20.70 22.50
N ALA A 947 -38.34 20.20 21.37
CA ALA A 947 -39.14 19.49 20.36
C ALA A 947 -39.65 18.14 20.87
N LEU A 948 -38.86 17.42 21.68
CA LEU A 948 -39.33 16.20 22.36
C LEU A 948 -40.45 16.50 23.36
N GLY A 949 -40.30 17.58 24.14
CA GLY A 949 -41.35 18.06 25.04
C GLY A 949 -42.65 18.40 24.30
N GLU A 950 -42.52 18.99 23.11
CA GLU A 950 -43.65 19.28 22.23
C GLU A 950 -44.34 18.01 21.70
N LEU A 951 -43.58 16.99 21.29
CA LEU A 951 -44.14 15.69 20.89
C LEU A 951 -44.90 15.01 22.05
N ARG A 952 -44.40 15.12 23.28
CA ARG A 952 -45.06 14.58 24.48
C ARG A 952 -46.35 15.36 24.80
N ARG A 953 -46.36 16.69 24.67
CA ARG A 953 -47.59 17.50 24.81
C ARG A 953 -48.66 17.17 23.77
N ARG A 954 -48.25 16.79 22.55
CA ARG A 954 -49.16 16.37 21.46
C ARG A 954 -49.68 14.94 21.62
N GLY A 955 -49.15 14.17 22.57
CA GLY A 955 -49.48 12.76 22.76
C GLY A 955 -48.89 11.84 21.70
N VAL A 956 -47.89 12.30 20.94
CA VAL A 956 -47.11 11.48 19.99
C VAL A 956 -46.15 10.57 20.74
N LEU A 957 -45.61 11.06 21.86
CA LEU A 957 -44.78 10.32 22.81
C LEU A 957 -45.55 10.15 24.14
N ALA A 958 -45.46 8.98 24.77
CA ALA A 958 -46.16 8.64 26.00
C ALA A 958 -45.31 7.72 26.89
N PRO A 959 -45.12 8.07 28.19
CA PRO A 959 -44.24 7.34 29.10
C PRO A 959 -44.45 5.82 29.07
N GLY A 960 -43.38 5.08 28.81
CA GLY A 960 -43.37 3.60 28.80
C GLY A 960 -43.88 2.96 27.50
N THR A 961 -44.29 3.76 26.53
CA THR A 961 -44.60 3.34 25.14
C THR A 961 -43.86 4.17 24.10
N ASP A 962 -42.88 4.97 24.56
CA ASP A 962 -42.10 5.85 23.72
C ASP A 962 -41.31 5.03 22.70
N ARG A 963 -41.41 5.42 21.43
CA ARG A 963 -40.68 4.82 20.32
C ARG A 963 -39.54 5.72 19.87
N LEU A 964 -39.01 6.56 20.76
CA LEU A 964 -37.95 7.50 20.46
C LEU A 964 -37.06 7.72 21.67
N ARG A 965 -35.74 7.63 21.49
CA ARG A 965 -34.73 8.11 22.45
C ARG A 965 -33.74 9.04 21.78
N ALA A 966 -33.28 10.02 22.53
CA ALA A 966 -32.28 10.96 22.10
C ALA A 966 -30.99 10.83 22.92
N HIS A 967 -29.85 10.96 22.26
CA HIS A 967 -28.56 11.07 22.91
C HIS A 967 -27.86 12.36 22.50
N VAL A 968 -27.30 13.09 23.47
CA VAL A 968 -26.53 14.31 23.26
C VAL A 968 -25.07 14.02 23.63
N ASN A 969 -24.23 13.89 22.62
CA ASN A 969 -22.78 13.78 22.76
C ASN A 969 -22.14 15.17 22.60
N GLY A 970 -21.55 15.70 23.67
CA GLY A 970 -20.92 17.02 23.66
C GLY A 970 -20.64 17.60 25.04
N ALA A 971 -19.72 18.56 25.10
CA ALA A 971 -19.36 19.29 26.32
C ALA A 971 -19.75 20.78 26.26
N PRO A 972 -19.99 21.44 27.41
CA PRO A 972 -20.04 22.90 27.53
C PRO A 972 -18.82 23.60 26.93
N SER A 973 -19.02 24.70 26.21
CA SER A 973 -17.91 25.51 25.68
C SER A 973 -18.28 26.99 25.60
N GLY A 974 -17.49 27.85 26.24
CA GLY A 974 -17.72 29.29 26.29
C GLY A 974 -18.79 29.73 27.29
N ALA A 975 -18.99 31.05 27.41
CA ALA A 975 -19.85 31.66 28.44
C ALA A 975 -21.36 31.45 28.24
N ASP A 976 -21.80 30.96 27.07
CA ASP A 976 -23.21 30.82 26.67
C ASP A 976 -23.59 29.34 26.47
N THR A 977 -23.57 28.59 27.58
CA THR A 977 -23.90 27.15 27.63
C THR A 977 -25.30 26.95 28.23
N PRO A 978 -26.26 26.33 27.52
CA PRO A 978 -27.56 25.98 28.08
C PRO A 978 -27.47 24.80 29.07
N ASP A 979 -28.24 24.86 30.16
CA ASP A 979 -28.44 23.72 31.07
C ASP A 979 -29.47 22.75 30.47
N LEU A 980 -28.98 21.78 29.70
CA LEU A 980 -29.81 20.83 28.96
C LEU A 980 -30.51 19.81 29.87
N ALA A 981 -29.92 19.45 31.01
CA ALA A 981 -30.52 18.52 31.96
C ALA A 981 -31.72 19.16 32.65
N ALA A 982 -31.57 20.40 33.15
CA ALA A 982 -32.68 21.16 33.72
C ALA A 982 -33.80 21.41 32.68
N LEU A 983 -33.43 21.65 31.41
CA LEU A 983 -34.41 21.80 30.33
C LEU A 983 -35.18 20.49 30.06
N ALA A 984 -34.50 19.34 30.02
CA ALA A 984 -35.15 18.04 29.82
C ALA A 984 -36.13 17.70 30.96
N GLU A 985 -35.80 18.06 32.20
CA GLU A 985 -36.72 17.95 33.34
C GLU A 985 -37.94 18.86 33.17
N ALA A 986 -37.72 20.14 32.82
CA ALA A 986 -38.78 21.12 32.65
C ALA A 986 -39.75 20.78 31.50
N GLU A 987 -39.22 20.22 30.40
CA GLU A 987 -40.00 19.74 29.25
C GLU A 987 -40.64 18.36 29.51
N GLY A 988 -40.31 17.71 30.64
CA GLY A 988 -40.85 16.42 31.04
C GLY A 988 -40.39 15.27 30.12
N VAL A 989 -39.13 15.30 29.66
CA VAL A 989 -38.53 14.31 28.73
C VAL A 989 -37.17 13.78 29.21
N ALA A 990 -36.84 13.95 30.49
CA ALA A 990 -35.58 13.47 31.07
C ALA A 990 -35.39 11.93 30.95
N ASP A 991 -36.49 11.17 30.85
CA ASP A 991 -36.49 9.74 30.59
C ASP A 991 -36.14 9.36 29.13
N LEU A 992 -36.16 10.33 28.21
CA LEU A 992 -35.90 10.12 26.78
C LEU A 992 -34.52 10.61 26.33
N VAL A 993 -33.81 11.36 27.17
CA VAL A 993 -32.56 12.04 26.79
C VAL A 993 -31.40 11.58 27.66
N THR A 994 -30.34 11.09 27.04
CA THR A 994 -29.07 10.79 27.72
C THR A 994 -27.94 11.68 27.21
N PHE A 995 -26.89 11.83 28.02
CA PHE A 995 -25.76 12.72 27.75
C PHE A 995 -24.44 11.97 27.86
N SER A 996 -23.45 12.33 27.05
CA SER A 996 -22.06 11.88 27.19
C SER A 996 -21.08 12.99 26.83
N GLU A 997 -19.87 12.88 27.38
CA GLU A 997 -18.74 13.68 26.93
C GLU A 997 -18.38 13.38 25.47
N PRO A 998 -17.74 14.32 24.75
CA PRO A 998 -17.17 14.07 23.42
C PRO A 998 -16.33 12.78 23.41
N VAL A 999 -16.58 11.93 22.41
CA VAL A 999 -15.84 10.67 22.23
C VAL A 999 -14.86 10.76 21.06
N PRO A 1000 -13.82 9.90 21.02
CA PRO A 1000 -12.94 9.77 19.86
C PRO A 1000 -13.70 9.40 18.57
N ALA A 1001 -13.08 9.66 17.41
CA ALA A 1001 -13.76 9.58 16.11
C ALA A 1001 -14.28 8.18 15.76
N ASP A 1002 -13.56 7.11 16.14
CA ASP A 1002 -13.96 5.71 15.94
C ASP A 1002 -15.21 5.35 16.76
N GLN A 1003 -15.29 5.82 18.00
CA GLN A 1003 -16.46 5.67 18.86
C GLN A 1003 -17.64 6.53 18.38
N LEU A 1004 -17.36 7.75 17.88
CA LEU A 1004 -18.39 8.60 17.28
C LEU A 1004 -18.98 7.95 16.02
N ALA A 1005 -18.14 7.33 15.17
CA ALA A 1005 -18.60 6.54 14.03
C ALA A 1005 -19.50 5.37 14.46
N ALA A 1006 -19.17 4.71 15.57
CA ALA A 1006 -20.02 3.66 16.15
C ALA A 1006 -21.37 4.18 16.64
N GLN A 1007 -21.40 5.38 17.23
CA GLN A 1007 -22.65 6.06 17.60
C GLN A 1007 -23.47 6.44 16.37
N PHE A 1008 -22.84 6.92 15.29
CA PHE A 1008 -23.54 7.20 14.03
C PHE A 1008 -24.19 5.94 13.46
N ARG A 1009 -23.45 4.83 13.39
CA ARG A 1009 -23.98 3.53 12.91
C ARG A 1009 -25.14 3.00 13.77
N ALA A 1010 -25.16 3.34 15.06
CA ALA A 1010 -26.26 2.94 15.95
C ALA A 1010 -27.48 3.87 15.89
N ALA A 1011 -27.34 5.09 15.38
CA ALA A 1011 -28.41 6.07 15.28
C ALA A 1011 -29.26 5.85 14.02
N ASP A 1012 -30.58 6.05 14.12
CA ASP A 1012 -31.46 6.11 12.94
C ASP A 1012 -31.43 7.50 12.28
N LEU A 1013 -31.08 8.53 13.07
CA LEU A 1013 -31.13 9.92 12.68
C LEU A 1013 -30.08 10.74 13.45
N VAL A 1014 -29.36 11.60 12.75
CA VAL A 1014 -28.56 12.66 13.38
C VAL A 1014 -29.26 14.01 13.26
N ALA A 1015 -29.43 14.69 14.40
CA ALA A 1015 -30.12 15.95 14.52
C ALA A 1015 -29.13 17.12 14.56
N MET A 1016 -29.26 18.07 13.63
CA MET A 1016 -28.44 19.29 13.54
C MET A 1016 -29.30 20.57 13.59
N PRO A 1017 -29.83 20.95 14.76
CA PRO A 1017 -30.63 22.16 14.99
C PRO A 1017 -29.83 23.46 15.08
N SER A 1018 -28.71 23.56 14.39
CA SER A 1018 -27.81 24.71 14.51
C SER A 1018 -28.42 25.97 13.90
N PHE A 1019 -28.25 27.12 14.57
CA PHE A 1019 -28.63 28.44 14.06
C PHE A 1019 -27.62 28.96 13.03
N SER A 1020 -26.35 28.59 13.20
CA SER A 1020 -25.26 28.87 12.28
C SER A 1020 -24.33 27.67 12.16
N GLU A 1021 -23.94 27.34 10.93
CA GLU A 1021 -23.03 26.24 10.63
C GLU A 1021 -22.16 26.60 9.41
N SER A 1022 -20.85 26.33 9.49
CA SER A 1022 -19.91 26.67 8.42
C SER A 1022 -20.14 25.76 7.21
N TYR A 1023 -19.81 24.48 7.35
CA TYR A 1023 -20.14 23.42 6.38
C TYR A 1023 -21.05 22.33 6.97
N GLY A 1024 -20.76 21.91 8.20
CA GLY A 1024 -21.46 20.79 8.87
C GLY A 1024 -20.77 19.45 8.64
N LEU A 1025 -19.52 19.30 9.11
CA LEU A 1025 -18.76 18.05 8.99
C LEU A 1025 -19.48 16.85 9.63
N VAL A 1026 -20.09 17.04 10.80
CA VAL A 1026 -20.91 16.03 11.48
C VAL A 1026 -22.02 15.47 10.57
N ALA A 1027 -22.59 16.30 9.69
CA ALA A 1027 -23.59 15.81 8.73
C ALA A 1027 -22.96 14.87 7.70
N LEU A 1028 -21.75 15.17 7.22
CA LEU A 1028 -21.04 14.30 6.28
C LEU A 1028 -20.55 13.01 6.95
N GLU A 1029 -20.02 13.09 8.17
CA GLU A 1029 -19.57 11.95 8.97
C GLU A 1029 -20.73 10.97 9.25
N ALA A 1030 -21.87 11.49 9.68
CA ALA A 1030 -23.09 10.70 9.86
C ALA A 1030 -23.54 10.03 8.55
N GLN A 1031 -23.59 10.79 7.46
CA GLN A 1031 -23.96 10.26 6.14
C GLN A 1031 -22.97 9.19 5.65
N ALA A 1032 -21.66 9.33 5.93
CA ALA A 1032 -20.64 8.35 5.58
C ALA A 1032 -20.78 7.03 6.36
N CYS A 1033 -21.31 7.08 7.58
CA CYS A 1033 -21.74 5.89 8.34
C CYS A 1033 -23.10 5.32 7.88
N GLY A 1034 -23.72 5.90 6.85
CA GLY A 1034 -25.03 5.48 6.34
C GLY A 1034 -26.22 6.09 7.09
N THR A 1035 -26.00 7.08 7.96
CA THR A 1035 -27.06 7.64 8.82
C THR A 1035 -27.62 8.94 8.24
N PRO A 1036 -28.93 8.99 7.90
CA PRO A 1036 -29.54 10.21 7.37
C PRO A 1036 -29.60 11.36 8.40
N VAL A 1037 -29.55 12.60 7.90
CA VAL A 1037 -29.44 13.79 8.75
C VAL A 1037 -30.72 14.64 8.69
N LEU A 1038 -31.24 15.02 9.86
CA LEU A 1038 -32.25 16.06 9.99
C LEU A 1038 -31.58 17.36 10.43
N ALA A 1039 -31.53 18.35 9.53
CA ALA A 1039 -30.76 19.57 9.75
C ALA A 1039 -31.61 20.83 9.58
N HIS A 1040 -31.28 21.90 10.31
CA HIS A 1040 -31.86 23.22 10.04
C HIS A 1040 -31.31 23.77 8.71
N ARG A 1041 -32.17 24.43 7.92
CA ARG A 1041 -31.82 25.03 6.63
C ARG A 1041 -31.03 26.34 6.80
N THR A 1042 -29.79 26.24 7.27
CA THR A 1042 -28.88 27.36 7.48
C THR A 1042 -27.47 27.07 7.00
N GLY A 1043 -26.70 28.11 6.72
CA GLY A 1043 -25.26 28.03 6.47
C GLY A 1043 -24.85 26.92 5.50
N GLY A 1044 -23.81 26.18 5.86
CA GLY A 1044 -23.29 25.06 5.07
C GLY A 1044 -24.16 23.81 5.01
N LEU A 1045 -25.10 23.63 5.94
CA LEU A 1045 -25.94 22.43 6.01
C LEU A 1045 -26.78 22.23 4.75
N VAL A 1046 -27.12 23.31 4.04
CA VAL A 1046 -27.84 23.25 2.75
C VAL A 1046 -27.02 22.64 1.61
N HIS A 1047 -25.69 22.53 1.80
CA HIS A 1047 -24.76 21.91 0.87
C HIS A 1047 -24.37 20.51 1.33
N ALA A 1048 -24.21 20.30 2.65
CA ALA A 1048 -23.91 18.99 3.23
C ALA A 1048 -25.09 18.00 3.11
N VAL A 1049 -26.33 18.46 3.28
CA VAL A 1049 -27.54 17.61 3.23
C VAL A 1049 -28.34 17.87 1.95
N ALA A 1050 -28.51 16.83 1.13
CA ALA A 1050 -29.38 16.88 -0.04
C ALA A 1050 -30.82 16.57 0.39
N ASP A 1051 -31.64 17.62 0.49
CA ASP A 1051 -33.02 17.54 1.00
C ASP A 1051 -33.86 16.50 0.24
N GLY A 1052 -34.27 15.45 0.96
CA GLY A 1052 -35.04 14.33 0.46
C GLY A 1052 -34.28 13.18 -0.17
N ALA A 1053 -32.97 13.29 -0.26
CA ALA A 1053 -32.09 12.26 -0.79
C ALA A 1053 -31.22 11.66 0.33
N THR A 1054 -30.56 12.51 1.13
CA THR A 1054 -29.65 12.08 2.20
C THR A 1054 -30.12 12.45 3.62
N GLY A 1055 -31.28 13.07 3.71
CA GLY A 1055 -31.80 13.67 4.93
C GLY A 1055 -32.90 14.68 4.62
N ARG A 1056 -33.25 15.53 5.58
CA ARG A 1056 -34.27 16.59 5.40
C ARG A 1056 -33.82 17.91 6.01
N LEU A 1057 -34.20 19.02 5.35
CA LEU A 1057 -33.91 20.37 5.81
C LEU A 1057 -35.14 21.04 6.46
N VAL A 1058 -35.09 21.29 7.76
CA VAL A 1058 -36.12 22.02 8.52
C VAL A 1058 -35.99 23.52 8.25
N ARG A 1059 -37.06 24.19 7.82
CA ARG A 1059 -37.01 25.60 7.41
C ARG A 1059 -36.98 26.61 8.55
N GLN A 1060 -37.58 26.27 9.70
CA GLN A 1060 -37.65 27.14 10.88
C GLN A 1060 -37.01 26.42 12.06
N ASN A 1061 -36.13 27.09 12.81
CA ASN A 1061 -35.43 26.48 13.95
C ASN A 1061 -36.19 26.61 15.27
N THR A 1062 -37.49 26.31 15.26
CA THR A 1062 -38.38 26.39 16.42
C THR A 1062 -38.72 24.98 16.92
N PRO A 1063 -38.97 24.78 18.23
CA PRO A 1063 -39.36 23.48 18.77
C PRO A 1063 -40.53 22.81 18.02
N GLN A 1064 -41.54 23.59 17.60
CA GLN A 1064 -42.71 23.07 16.88
C GLN A 1064 -42.36 22.52 15.49
N ALA A 1065 -41.54 23.24 14.73
CA ALA A 1065 -41.11 22.80 13.40
C ALA A 1065 -40.21 21.54 13.45
N TRP A 1066 -39.39 21.43 14.51
CA TRP A 1066 -38.58 20.25 14.77
C TRP A 1066 -39.43 19.05 15.23
N ALA A 1067 -40.44 19.28 16.08
CA ALA A 1067 -41.43 18.26 16.45
C ALA A 1067 -42.18 17.75 15.22
N ASP A 1068 -42.66 18.64 14.34
CA ASP A 1068 -43.33 18.25 13.08
C ASP A 1068 -42.43 17.40 12.18
N ALA A 1069 -41.12 17.68 12.16
CA ALA A 1069 -40.17 16.94 11.36
C ALA A 1069 -39.91 15.53 11.94
N LEU A 1070 -39.66 15.44 13.24
CA LEU A 1070 -39.48 14.16 13.95
C LEU A 1070 -40.75 13.29 13.89
N GLU A 1071 -41.94 13.90 14.01
CA GLU A 1071 -43.21 13.19 13.88
C GLU A 1071 -43.37 12.53 12.51
N ARG A 1072 -42.95 13.20 11.42
CA ARG A 1072 -42.97 12.59 10.07
C ARG A 1072 -42.01 11.41 9.95
N VAL A 1073 -40.85 11.47 10.61
CA VAL A 1073 -39.91 10.32 10.65
C VAL A 1073 -40.53 9.14 11.38
N LEU A 1074 -41.20 9.39 12.52
CA LEU A 1074 -41.92 8.36 13.27
C LEU A 1074 -43.09 7.74 12.49
N GLN A 1075 -43.74 8.51 11.62
CA GLN A 1075 -44.86 8.04 10.78
C GLN A 1075 -44.41 7.14 9.62
N ASP A 1076 -43.22 7.36 9.05
CA ASP A 1076 -42.66 6.55 7.96
C ASP A 1076 -41.14 6.29 8.14
N PRO A 1077 -40.76 5.42 9.11
CA PRO A 1077 -39.36 5.10 9.35
C PRO A 1077 -38.71 4.36 8.17
N ALA A 1078 -39.50 3.62 7.39
CA ALA A 1078 -39.01 2.88 6.22
C ALA A 1078 -38.53 3.84 5.12
N SER A 1079 -39.31 4.87 4.79
CA SER A 1079 -38.87 5.88 3.83
C SER A 1079 -37.67 6.68 4.34
N TRP A 1080 -37.53 6.89 5.65
CA TRP A 1080 -36.36 7.55 6.22
C TRP A 1080 -35.10 6.70 6.06
N ARG A 1081 -35.15 5.42 6.47
CA ARG A 1081 -34.02 4.48 6.36
C ARG A 1081 -33.58 4.23 4.91
N ALA A 1082 -34.51 4.29 3.96
CA ALA A 1082 -34.19 4.16 2.53
C ALA A 1082 -33.22 5.25 2.00
N MET A 1083 -33.00 6.36 2.73
CA MET A 1083 -32.03 7.40 2.36
C MET A 1083 -30.57 7.00 2.66
N SER A 1084 -30.34 5.93 3.42
CA SER A 1084 -29.00 5.52 3.89
C SER A 1084 -28.00 5.31 2.75
N GLY A 1085 -28.37 4.56 1.69
CA GLY A 1085 -27.45 4.30 0.58
C GLY A 1085 -27.11 5.54 -0.28
N GLU A 1086 -28.01 6.54 -0.34
CA GLU A 1086 -27.74 7.82 -1.00
C GLU A 1086 -26.89 8.73 -0.10
N ALA A 1087 -27.12 8.72 1.22
CA ALA A 1087 -26.30 9.40 2.21
C ALA A 1087 -24.84 8.94 2.12
N GLU A 1088 -24.61 7.63 2.15
CA GLU A 1088 -23.26 7.05 2.03
C GLU A 1088 -22.59 7.47 0.72
N ARG A 1089 -23.27 7.27 -0.42
CA ARG A 1089 -22.69 7.57 -1.73
C ARG A 1089 -22.34 9.05 -1.88
N ARG A 1090 -23.17 9.96 -1.36
CA ARG A 1090 -22.90 11.40 -1.38
C ARG A 1090 -21.73 11.76 -0.47
N ALA A 1091 -21.65 11.19 0.72
CA ALA A 1091 -20.55 11.47 1.63
C ALA A 1091 -19.21 11.00 1.02
N ARG A 1092 -19.16 9.81 0.43
CA ARG A 1092 -17.98 9.27 -0.27
C ARG A 1092 -17.52 10.11 -1.47
N SER A 1093 -18.40 10.92 -2.07
CA SER A 1093 -18.00 11.84 -3.15
C SER A 1093 -17.35 13.14 -2.68
N HIS A 1094 -17.31 13.38 -1.36
CA HIS A 1094 -16.65 14.53 -0.74
C HIS A 1094 -15.37 14.07 -0.05
N THR A 1095 -14.22 14.25 -0.70
CA THR A 1095 -12.93 13.82 -0.17
C THR A 1095 -12.03 15.02 0.14
N TRP A 1096 -11.21 14.89 1.19
CA TRP A 1096 -10.21 15.90 1.52
C TRP A 1096 -9.14 16.03 0.43
N ASP A 1097 -8.93 15.00 -0.38
CA ASP A 1097 -8.01 15.03 -1.52
C ASP A 1097 -8.55 15.92 -2.65
N ASP A 1098 -9.88 15.99 -2.85
CA ASP A 1098 -10.48 16.98 -3.76
C ASP A 1098 -10.31 18.41 -3.23
N TYR A 1099 -10.46 18.59 -1.91
CA TYR A 1099 -10.20 19.87 -1.24
C TYR A 1099 -8.74 20.34 -1.49
N ALA A 1100 -7.75 19.48 -1.22
CA ALA A 1100 -6.33 19.79 -1.45
C ALA A 1100 -6.01 20.04 -2.93
N ARG A 1101 -6.55 19.24 -3.86
CA ARG A 1101 -6.36 19.46 -5.31
C ARG A 1101 -6.92 20.80 -5.76
N ARG A 1102 -8.09 21.21 -5.28
CA ARG A 1102 -8.68 22.54 -5.59
C ARG A 1102 -7.82 23.66 -5.05
N LEU A 1103 -7.31 23.50 -3.82
CA LEU A 1103 -6.43 24.48 -3.20
C LEU A 1103 -5.17 24.70 -4.04
N ARG A 1104 -4.47 23.61 -4.38
CA ARG A 1104 -3.25 23.65 -5.21
C ARG A 1104 -3.51 24.24 -6.59
N ALA A 1105 -4.63 23.87 -7.23
CA ALA A 1105 -5.00 24.43 -8.53
C ALA A 1105 -5.28 25.94 -8.46
N ALA A 1106 -5.84 26.43 -7.35
CA ALA A 1106 -6.07 27.85 -7.15
C ALA A 1106 -4.76 28.61 -6.92
N VAL A 1107 -3.83 28.05 -6.13
CA VAL A 1107 -2.50 28.63 -5.91
C VAL A 1107 -1.70 28.70 -7.21
N ALA A 1108 -1.71 27.64 -8.03
CA ALA A 1108 -1.04 27.63 -9.32
C ALA A 1108 -1.61 28.62 -10.36
N GLY A 1109 -2.79 29.20 -10.08
CA GLY A 1109 -3.42 30.22 -10.92
C GLY A 1109 -3.14 31.67 -10.50
N LEU A 1110 -2.42 31.89 -9.40
CA LEU A 1110 -1.87 33.18 -8.98
C LEU A 1110 -0.63 33.52 -9.81
#